data_AF-A0A7X7VSG2-F1
#
_entry.id   AF-A0A7X7VSG2-F1
#
_cell.length_a   1.000
_cell.length_b   1.000
_cell.length_c   1.000
_cell.angle_alpha   90.00
_cell.angle_beta   90.00
_cell.angle_gamma   90.00
#
_symmetry.space_group_name_H-M   'P 1'
#
loop_
_entity.id
_entity.type
_entity.pdbx_description
1 polymer ?
#
loop_
_entity_poly.entity_id
_entity_poly.type
_entity_poly.pdbx_seq_one_letter_code
_entity_poly.pdbx_strand_id
1 'polypeptide(L)'
;MNKLMRSFLGLALLAVLVSCGRSGPTAPQPIAGTLVFSEDKLPCDGDEYIYRQGISAGPAVPENALFAWRVETLSGELPQGWFADPEGWLWFRAPGADLEVSLAEEGPHRSIWTTRDSLSFDFASSEGKISNLVKKVDLRVKSTDSQINTYSSGFKSDRLIGSLINTAIEPGANTGTGIEFALREVIGDIYVDGLYADHFMFRLNILNKDLEVISEGVWHSSLEMADLRKVRLNATTDPALSENAHNQYTQFESYVVSRQGIEEATPQSVYFRVRGNFKPKALIYTQALAALGEHHYSVNPLEQLYYKELIPPAALHNNRSLWETDAGWEAINSPDLKLHLQWGYLGQYGSTNPPWSGMEGFIPGGPFDKEFNLCLDAVTKTNYHSQVAHFDLRLDGVPFPALPQFIQTAQITHHGKTWLRVPNFYEDSRRCILTGLADGEHVFEVCAVDLQSAVSDPVSVTINLAPFVHRTQRHGLLIVDDTRHSASMAPESYVDGFYDSVLPTDWGPLGHVDAQPEIGSALTVSPVLMQNYLAVIWHSDNPTSNINLPINVDPLEIYLNAGGAVIISAGANLYNALFSLRLEAHGFVSERFGIESLSDLGAVSNTWYSNVFFVRTEAKDNQFDMDLMIEDAFNPMVRLRQGLGLVTWFDPSLAAGCYHAFGCKPVDHPIYPPTQEQYNFYSSKHVGYQHGRMFVFGVPLSYLEPQDVEPALDVILQLLLNQDKLAGGRL
;
A
#
# COMPACT_ATOMS: atom_id res chain seq x y z
N MET A 1 14.83 -59.77 -3.69
CA MET A 1 15.14 -58.33 -3.50
C MET A 1 14.55 -57.71 -2.22
N ASN A 2 13.33 -58.04 -1.78
CA ASN A 2 12.69 -57.37 -0.63
C ASN A 2 13.25 -57.67 0.78
N LYS A 3 14.00 -58.76 1.00
CA LYS A 3 14.61 -59.05 2.32
C LYS A 3 15.97 -58.36 2.54
N LEU A 4 16.74 -58.15 1.47
CA LEU A 4 18.04 -57.46 1.55
C LEU A 4 17.86 -55.96 1.78
N MET A 5 16.85 -55.35 1.12
CA MET A 5 16.53 -53.92 1.24
C MET A 5 15.97 -53.56 2.62
N ARG A 6 15.18 -54.45 3.24
CA ARG A 6 14.70 -54.27 4.63
C ARG A 6 15.82 -54.42 5.67
N SER A 7 16.79 -55.29 5.39
CA SER A 7 17.97 -55.44 6.27
C SER A 7 18.91 -54.24 6.16
N PHE A 8 19.06 -53.65 4.96
CA PHE A 8 19.81 -52.41 4.75
C PHE A 8 19.13 -51.18 5.38
N LEU A 9 17.80 -51.07 5.28
CA LEU A 9 17.05 -49.99 5.94
C LEU A 9 17.11 -50.10 7.47
N GLY A 10 17.05 -51.33 8.00
CA GLY A 10 17.20 -51.59 9.44
C GLY A 10 18.59 -51.27 9.97
N LEU A 11 19.65 -51.60 9.22
CA LEU A 11 21.04 -51.24 9.58
C LEU A 11 21.31 -49.74 9.43
N ALA A 12 20.70 -49.06 8.45
CA ALA A 12 20.81 -47.61 8.32
C ALA A 12 20.08 -46.87 9.46
N LEU A 13 18.92 -47.35 9.90
CA LEU A 13 18.22 -46.80 11.08
C LEU A 13 19.00 -47.02 12.38
N LEU A 14 19.65 -48.18 12.53
CA LEU A 14 20.53 -48.46 13.67
C LEU A 14 21.82 -47.63 13.65
N ALA A 15 22.37 -47.31 12.47
CA ALA A 15 23.51 -46.41 12.34
C ALA A 15 23.14 -44.93 12.66
N VAL A 16 21.91 -44.51 12.37
CA VAL A 16 21.40 -43.18 12.74
C VAL A 16 21.10 -43.10 14.25
N LEU A 17 20.60 -44.17 14.87
CA LEU A 17 20.35 -44.21 16.32
C LEU A 17 21.63 -44.38 17.16
N VAL A 18 22.72 -44.88 16.59
CA VAL A 18 24.05 -44.98 17.25
C VAL A 18 24.94 -43.77 16.94
N SER A 19 24.48 -42.81 16.12
CA SER A 19 25.19 -41.56 15.81
C SER A 19 24.87 -40.40 16.77
N CYS A 20 23.97 -40.58 17.74
CA CYS A 20 23.73 -39.61 18.82
C CYS A 20 24.93 -39.62 19.77
N GLY A 21 25.95 -38.82 19.47
CA GLY A 21 27.16 -38.69 20.28
C GLY A 21 28.42 -38.22 19.54
N ARG A 22 28.34 -37.84 18.26
CA ARG A 22 29.44 -37.14 17.59
C ARG A 22 29.11 -35.67 17.41
N SER A 23 29.88 -34.83 18.10
CA SER A 23 30.01 -33.40 17.85
C SER A 23 30.13 -33.14 16.34
N GLY A 24 29.33 -32.21 15.81
CA GLY A 24 29.44 -31.78 14.43
C GLY A 24 30.88 -31.31 14.12
N PRO A 25 31.36 -31.48 12.87
CA PRO A 25 32.72 -31.10 12.48
C PRO A 25 32.99 -29.58 12.57
N THR A 26 31.95 -28.78 12.86
CA THR A 26 31.98 -27.33 13.08
C THR A 26 31.87 -26.93 14.56
N ALA A 27 31.77 -27.88 15.49
CA ALA A 27 31.81 -27.56 16.91
C ALA A 27 33.22 -27.07 17.26
N PRO A 28 33.38 -25.88 17.88
CA PRO A 28 34.69 -25.45 18.36
C PRO A 28 35.27 -26.55 19.24
N GLN A 29 36.55 -26.90 19.03
CA GLN A 29 37.18 -27.89 19.89
C GLN A 29 37.07 -27.40 21.35
N PRO A 30 36.57 -28.24 22.28
CA PRO A 30 36.40 -27.83 23.66
C PRO A 30 37.75 -27.37 24.20
N ILE A 31 37.81 -26.11 24.62
CA ILE A 31 38.98 -25.56 25.29
C ILE A 31 39.15 -26.32 26.62
N ALA A 32 40.39 -26.65 26.97
CA ALA A 32 40.69 -27.34 28.21
C ALA A 32 40.09 -26.61 29.43
N GLY A 33 39.36 -27.34 30.29
CA GLY A 33 38.74 -26.80 31.51
C GLY A 33 37.29 -26.30 31.40
N THR A 34 36.62 -26.47 30.25
CA THR A 34 35.22 -26.01 30.08
C THR A 34 34.22 -26.89 30.86
N LEU A 35 33.21 -26.28 31.51
CA LEU A 35 32.06 -27.00 32.10
C LEU A 35 31.18 -27.62 31.00
N VAL A 36 30.76 -28.87 31.19
CA VAL A 36 29.84 -29.59 30.30
C VAL A 36 28.57 -29.92 31.07
N PHE A 37 27.43 -29.78 30.40
CA PHE A 37 26.10 -29.97 30.99
C PHE A 37 25.37 -31.10 30.28
N SER A 38 24.58 -31.85 31.02
CA SER A 38 23.67 -32.86 30.47
C SER A 38 22.32 -32.78 31.17
N GLU A 39 21.29 -33.25 30.49
CA GLU A 39 19.93 -33.17 31.00
C GLU A 39 19.09 -34.36 30.57
N ASP A 40 18.22 -34.83 31.46
CA ASP A 40 17.28 -35.91 31.18
C ASP A 40 15.93 -35.66 31.86
N LYS A 41 14.85 -36.14 31.24
CA LYS A 41 13.48 -36.07 31.77
C LYS A 41 12.97 -37.49 31.95
N LEU A 42 12.90 -37.91 33.20
CA LEU A 42 12.43 -39.24 33.58
C LEU A 42 10.94 -39.15 33.94
N PRO A 43 10.04 -39.76 33.14
CA PRO A 43 8.61 -39.74 33.45
C PRO A 43 8.31 -40.48 34.76
N CYS A 44 7.35 -39.99 35.53
CA CYS A 44 6.81 -40.62 36.73
C CYS A 44 5.30 -40.88 36.54
N ASP A 45 4.63 -41.42 37.57
CA ASP A 45 3.19 -41.67 37.51
C ASP A 45 2.41 -40.33 37.38
N GLY A 46 1.41 -40.30 36.48
CA GLY A 46 0.65 -39.09 36.17
C GLY A 46 1.39 -38.13 35.24
N ASP A 47 1.19 -36.82 35.43
CA ASP A 47 1.88 -35.75 34.68
C ASP A 47 3.21 -35.32 35.35
N GLU A 48 3.69 -36.08 36.35
CA GLU A 48 4.93 -35.79 37.07
C GLU A 48 6.17 -36.37 36.37
N TYR A 49 7.33 -35.78 36.63
CA TYR A 49 8.62 -36.21 36.10
C TYR A 49 9.77 -35.83 37.05
N ILE A 50 10.90 -36.52 36.91
CA ILE A 50 12.18 -36.11 37.49
C ILE A 50 13.00 -35.48 36.37
N TYR A 51 13.40 -34.23 36.56
CA TYR A 51 14.38 -33.57 35.72
C TYR A 51 15.76 -33.76 36.32
N ARG A 52 16.64 -34.43 35.58
CA ARG A 52 18.01 -34.73 36.00
C ARG A 52 18.96 -33.77 35.31
N GLN A 53 19.72 -33.01 36.09
CA GLN A 53 20.80 -32.14 35.61
C GLN A 53 22.15 -32.78 35.92
N GLY A 54 22.94 -33.04 34.87
CA GLY A 54 24.32 -33.48 34.98
C GLY A 54 25.29 -32.33 34.71
N ILE A 55 26.39 -32.33 35.46
CA ILE A 55 27.50 -31.40 35.27
C ILE A 55 28.80 -32.21 35.23
N SER A 56 29.72 -31.85 34.34
CA SER A 56 31.02 -32.50 34.25
C SER A 56 32.12 -31.54 33.83
N ALA A 57 33.35 -31.89 34.19
CA ALA A 57 34.54 -31.20 33.73
C ALA A 57 34.84 -31.63 32.29
N GLY A 58 35.25 -30.67 31.45
CA GLY A 58 35.45 -30.90 30.02
C GLY A 58 36.55 -31.91 29.67
N PRO A 59 36.63 -32.32 28.39
CA PRO A 59 37.41 -33.49 27.96
C PRO A 59 38.94 -33.34 28.02
N ALA A 60 39.48 -32.18 28.38
CA ALA A 60 40.92 -31.90 28.43
C ALA A 60 41.39 -31.51 29.84
N VAL A 61 40.90 -32.21 30.87
CA VAL A 61 41.38 -32.09 32.24
C VAL A 61 42.65 -32.94 32.43
N PRO A 62 43.66 -32.48 33.20
CA PRO A 62 44.84 -33.28 33.52
C PRO A 62 44.52 -34.63 34.16
N GLU A 63 45.26 -35.69 33.80
CA GLU A 63 45.16 -36.99 34.46
C GLU A 63 45.42 -36.85 35.97
N ASN A 64 44.56 -37.49 36.79
CA ASN A 64 44.60 -37.46 38.26
C ASN A 64 44.35 -36.07 38.90
N ALA A 65 43.65 -35.16 38.20
CA ALA A 65 43.20 -33.91 38.81
C ALA A 65 42.21 -34.14 39.96
N LEU A 66 42.19 -33.22 40.92
CA LEU A 66 41.15 -33.14 41.95
C LEU A 66 40.19 -32.00 41.60
N PHE A 67 38.90 -32.23 41.83
CA PHE A 67 37.83 -31.30 41.53
C PHE A 67 37.20 -30.79 42.82
N ALA A 68 36.79 -29.52 42.85
CA ALA A 68 35.85 -29.01 43.82
C ALA A 68 34.71 -28.30 43.09
N TRP A 69 33.48 -28.58 43.53
CA TRP A 69 32.26 -28.17 42.86
C TRP A 69 31.46 -27.24 43.76
N ARG A 70 30.93 -26.16 43.22
CA ARG A 70 29.94 -25.31 43.87
C ARG A 70 28.80 -25.08 42.91
N VAL A 71 27.57 -25.20 43.41
CA VAL A 71 26.35 -24.98 42.61
C VAL A 71 25.49 -23.93 43.28
N GLU A 72 24.88 -23.07 42.47
CA GLU A 72 23.81 -22.18 42.90
C GLU A 72 22.50 -22.69 42.32
N THR A 73 21.46 -22.72 43.14
CA THR A 73 20.14 -23.20 42.77
C THR A 73 19.11 -22.06 42.72
N LEU A 74 17.93 -22.31 42.15
CA LEU A 74 16.86 -21.31 42.09
C LEU A 74 16.36 -20.91 43.48
N SER A 75 16.17 -21.87 44.38
CA SER A 75 15.68 -21.60 45.74
C SER A 75 16.75 -21.08 46.69
N GLY A 76 18.04 -21.17 46.31
CA GLY A 76 19.18 -20.96 47.20
C GLY A 76 19.47 -22.15 48.12
N GLU A 77 18.65 -23.20 48.10
CA GLU A 77 18.87 -24.43 48.84
C GLU A 77 19.52 -25.50 47.96
N LEU A 78 20.49 -26.22 48.52
CA LEU A 78 21.18 -27.31 47.82
C LEU A 78 20.23 -28.48 47.53
N PRO A 79 20.47 -29.25 46.45
CA PRO A 79 19.67 -30.44 46.17
C PRO A 79 19.75 -31.46 47.31
N GLN A 80 18.66 -32.20 47.52
CA GLN A 80 18.57 -33.16 48.62
C GLN A 80 19.75 -34.14 48.63
N GLY A 81 20.37 -34.33 49.79
CA GLY A 81 21.52 -35.23 49.97
C GLY A 81 22.89 -34.62 49.67
N TRP A 82 22.93 -33.35 49.23
CA TRP A 82 24.16 -32.59 49.04
C TRP A 82 24.39 -31.60 50.19
N PHE A 83 25.65 -31.47 50.60
CA PHE A 83 26.08 -30.58 51.69
C PHE A 83 27.27 -29.77 51.19
N ALA A 84 27.45 -28.55 51.69
CA ALA A 84 28.55 -27.68 51.31
C ALA A 84 29.25 -27.07 52.53
N ASP A 85 30.44 -26.52 52.30
CA ASP A 85 31.16 -25.68 53.24
C ASP A 85 30.52 -24.28 53.34
N PRO A 86 30.95 -23.43 54.30
CA PRO A 86 30.43 -22.06 54.41
C PRO A 86 30.65 -21.17 53.19
N GLU A 87 31.56 -21.53 52.27
CA GLU A 87 31.82 -20.83 51.01
C GLU A 87 31.01 -21.39 49.81
N GLY A 88 30.22 -22.44 50.04
CA GLY A 88 29.34 -23.10 49.07
C GLY A 88 29.97 -24.28 48.31
N TRP A 89 31.20 -24.70 48.62
CA TRP A 89 31.83 -25.86 47.98
C TRP A 89 31.29 -27.18 48.53
N LEU A 90 30.84 -28.06 47.64
CA LEU A 90 30.22 -29.33 47.97
C LEU A 90 31.20 -30.26 48.71
N TRP A 91 30.70 -30.88 49.78
CA TRP A 91 31.44 -31.88 50.55
C TRP A 91 31.42 -33.24 49.88
N PHE A 92 32.60 -33.84 49.78
CA PHE A 92 32.83 -35.22 49.38
C PHE A 92 33.50 -35.99 50.52
N ARG A 93 33.49 -37.32 50.41
CA ARG A 93 34.21 -38.19 51.34
C ARG A 93 35.71 -38.00 51.17
N ALA A 94 36.42 -37.72 52.26
CA ALA A 94 37.88 -37.74 52.25
C ALA A 94 38.39 -39.17 51.93
N PRO A 95 39.55 -39.31 51.26
CA PRO A 95 40.12 -40.63 50.98
C PRO A 95 40.30 -41.46 52.26
N GLY A 96 39.70 -42.65 52.30
CA GLY A 96 39.76 -43.55 53.47
C GLY A 96 38.82 -43.22 54.62
N ALA A 97 37.86 -42.30 54.43
CA ALA A 97 36.89 -41.92 55.45
C ALA A 97 35.84 -43.02 55.72
N ASP A 98 35.33 -43.04 56.96
CA ASP A 98 34.20 -43.90 57.37
C ASP A 98 32.93 -43.53 56.57
N LEU A 99 32.28 -44.55 56.02
CA LEU A 99 31.09 -44.41 55.17
C LEU A 99 29.80 -44.24 56.00
N GLU A 100 29.81 -44.62 57.27
CA GLU A 100 28.63 -44.61 58.15
C GLU A 100 28.34 -43.22 58.76
N VAL A 101 29.36 -42.36 58.88
CA VAL A 101 29.20 -41.00 59.45
C VAL A 101 28.58 -40.07 58.41
N SER A 102 27.52 -39.31 58.68
CA SER A 102 26.91 -38.44 57.65
C SER A 102 27.83 -37.32 57.15
N LEU A 103 27.75 -36.96 55.86
CA LEU A 103 28.38 -35.72 55.33
C LEU A 103 27.74 -34.45 55.93
N ALA A 104 26.60 -34.57 56.61
CA ALA A 104 25.95 -33.49 57.36
C ALA A 104 26.59 -33.21 58.74
N GLU A 105 27.41 -34.13 59.28
CA GLU A 105 28.12 -33.97 60.57
C GLU A 105 29.58 -33.52 60.40
N GLU A 106 30.03 -32.49 61.11
CA GLU A 106 31.38 -31.91 60.93
C GLU A 106 32.47 -32.90 61.35
N GLY A 107 33.56 -32.97 60.58
CA GLY A 107 34.68 -33.84 60.90
C GLY A 107 35.69 -34.05 59.77
N PRO A 108 36.78 -34.78 60.04
CA PRO A 108 37.86 -35.04 59.09
C PRO A 108 37.46 -35.98 57.95
N HIS A 109 36.27 -36.59 57.99
CA HIS A 109 35.71 -37.45 56.95
C HIS A 109 35.24 -36.69 55.70
N ARG A 110 35.23 -35.35 55.75
CA ARG A 110 34.81 -34.46 54.65
C ARG A 110 36.01 -33.83 53.94
N SER A 111 35.88 -33.63 52.63
CA SER A 111 36.83 -32.90 51.78
C SER A 111 36.07 -32.20 50.66
N ILE A 112 36.42 -30.96 50.31
CA ILE A 112 35.88 -30.30 49.09
C ILE A 112 36.49 -30.88 47.81
N TRP A 113 37.65 -31.55 47.93
CA TRP A 113 38.36 -32.16 46.82
C TRP A 113 37.87 -33.59 46.58
N THR A 114 37.52 -33.89 45.34
CA THR A 114 37.05 -35.19 44.89
C THR A 114 37.75 -35.63 43.60
N THR A 115 37.78 -36.93 43.33
CA THR A 115 38.17 -37.48 42.02
C THR A 115 36.99 -37.57 41.05
N ARG A 116 35.77 -37.21 41.48
CA ARG A 116 34.58 -37.17 40.62
C ARG A 116 34.64 -35.94 39.71
N ASP A 117 34.83 -36.21 38.43
CA ASP A 117 34.82 -35.24 37.34
C ASP A 117 33.39 -34.88 36.88
N SER A 118 32.37 -35.54 37.43
CA SER A 118 30.97 -35.38 37.05
C SER A 118 30.02 -35.59 38.23
N LEU A 119 28.95 -34.80 38.28
CA LEU A 119 27.86 -34.88 39.27
C LEU A 119 26.50 -34.90 38.57
N SER A 120 25.49 -35.44 39.24
CA SER A 120 24.11 -35.48 38.76
C SER A 120 23.16 -35.08 39.90
N PHE A 121 22.17 -34.26 39.58
CA PHE A 121 21.16 -33.75 40.50
C PHE A 121 19.77 -34.06 39.96
N ASP A 122 18.90 -34.59 40.82
CA ASP A 122 17.53 -34.93 40.47
C ASP A 122 16.55 -33.93 41.10
N PHE A 123 15.69 -33.35 40.27
CA PHE A 123 14.64 -32.43 40.67
C PHE A 123 13.29 -33.02 40.31
N ALA A 124 12.53 -33.45 41.31
CA ALA A 124 11.18 -33.96 41.10
C ALA A 124 10.21 -32.79 40.86
N SER A 125 9.32 -32.93 39.89
CA SER A 125 8.21 -32.00 39.71
C SER A 125 7.13 -32.19 40.78
N SER A 126 6.36 -31.13 41.02
CA SER A 126 5.12 -31.15 41.78
C SER A 126 4.07 -30.39 40.97
N GLU A 127 2.92 -31.01 40.74
CA GLU A 127 1.88 -30.53 39.82
C GLU A 127 2.43 -30.25 38.41
N GLY A 128 3.42 -31.04 37.97
CA GLY A 128 4.12 -30.88 36.69
C GLY A 128 5.11 -29.71 36.63
N LYS A 129 5.35 -29.02 37.76
CA LYS A 129 6.25 -27.85 37.86
C LYS A 129 7.50 -28.15 38.67
N ILE A 130 8.62 -27.56 38.27
CA ILE A 130 9.87 -27.58 39.05
C ILE A 130 10.10 -26.20 39.67
N SER A 131 10.30 -26.19 41.00
CA SER A 131 10.53 -24.96 41.79
C SER A 131 12.00 -24.73 42.12
N ASN A 132 12.84 -25.75 42.02
CA ASN A 132 14.27 -25.67 42.28
C ASN A 132 15.06 -26.48 41.26
N LEU A 133 16.19 -25.94 40.82
CA LEU A 133 17.17 -26.58 39.94
C LEU A 133 18.52 -25.85 40.06
N VAL A 134 19.59 -26.42 39.53
CA VAL A 134 20.89 -25.74 39.40
C VAL A 134 20.80 -24.69 38.29
N LYS A 135 21.11 -23.44 38.62
CA LYS A 135 21.17 -22.32 37.67
C LYS A 135 22.58 -21.88 37.31
N LYS A 136 23.57 -22.18 38.15
CA LYS A 136 24.97 -21.79 37.94
C LYS A 136 25.91 -22.77 38.62
N VAL A 137 27.07 -22.98 38.02
CA VAL A 137 28.08 -23.92 38.47
C VAL A 137 29.45 -23.24 38.49
N ASP A 138 30.17 -23.44 39.58
CA ASP A 138 31.59 -23.12 39.71
C ASP A 138 32.40 -24.41 39.91
N LEU A 139 33.52 -24.51 39.20
CA LEU A 139 34.43 -25.64 39.22
C LEU A 139 35.85 -25.16 39.51
N ARG A 140 36.48 -25.75 40.53
CA ARG A 140 37.93 -25.66 40.75
C ARG A 140 38.59 -26.96 40.32
N VAL A 141 39.58 -26.86 39.44
CA VAL A 141 40.41 -27.99 39.00
C VAL A 141 41.80 -27.81 39.58
N LYS A 142 42.22 -28.76 40.42
CA LYS A 142 43.57 -28.83 40.98
C LYS A 142 44.40 -29.85 40.21
N SER A 143 45.41 -29.36 39.48
CA SER A 143 46.36 -30.18 38.74
C SER A 143 47.41 -30.83 39.66
N THR A 144 48.16 -31.79 39.13
CA THR A 144 49.18 -32.56 39.85
C THR A 144 50.35 -31.70 40.36
N ASP A 145 50.58 -30.53 39.75
CA ASP A 145 51.54 -29.49 40.20
C ASP A 145 50.95 -28.54 41.26
N SER A 146 49.75 -28.83 41.78
CA SER A 146 49.00 -28.04 42.74
C SER A 146 48.52 -26.66 42.26
N GLN A 147 48.56 -26.36 40.96
CA GLN A 147 47.85 -25.19 40.43
C GLN A 147 46.32 -25.40 40.50
N ILE A 148 45.59 -24.33 40.80
CA ILE A 148 44.12 -24.35 40.88
C ILE A 148 43.56 -23.37 39.85
N ASN A 149 42.83 -23.91 38.88
CA ASN A 149 42.07 -23.12 37.91
C ASN A 149 40.60 -23.11 38.30
N THR A 150 39.95 -21.95 38.22
CA THR A 150 38.52 -21.79 38.55
C THR A 150 37.73 -21.44 37.29
N TYR A 151 36.60 -22.10 37.11
CA TYR A 151 35.68 -21.92 36.01
C TYR A 151 34.29 -21.65 36.56
N SER A 152 33.51 -20.79 35.89
CA SER A 152 32.14 -20.43 36.29
C SER A 152 31.28 -20.35 35.04
N SER A 153 30.05 -20.86 35.09
CA SER A 153 29.08 -20.78 33.99
C SER A 153 27.66 -20.85 34.53
N GLY A 154 26.74 -20.11 33.90
CA GLY A 154 25.31 -20.43 34.00
C GLY A 154 25.05 -21.87 33.56
N PHE A 155 23.99 -22.49 34.07
CA PHE A 155 23.59 -23.81 33.63
C PHE A 155 23.09 -23.71 32.18
N LYS A 156 23.62 -24.57 31.30
CA LYS A 156 23.27 -24.58 29.89
C LYS A 156 22.26 -25.66 29.59
N SER A 157 21.14 -25.30 28.96
CA SER A 157 20.04 -26.22 28.66
C SER A 157 19.34 -25.84 27.35
N ASP A 158 19.01 -26.83 26.53
CA ASP A 158 18.11 -26.64 25.37
C ASP A 158 16.68 -27.11 25.68
N ARG A 159 16.45 -27.79 26.82
CA ARG A 159 15.13 -28.26 27.26
C ARG A 159 14.38 -27.31 28.18
N LEU A 160 15.07 -26.38 28.83
CA LEU A 160 14.45 -25.38 29.71
C LEU A 160 14.05 -24.14 28.89
N ILE A 161 15.01 -23.57 28.17
CA ILE A 161 14.83 -22.34 27.41
C ILE A 161 15.64 -22.41 26.12
N GLY A 162 15.09 -21.86 25.05
CA GLY A 162 15.78 -21.67 23.76
C GLY A 162 15.44 -20.31 23.17
N SER A 163 16.13 -19.94 22.10
CA SER A 163 15.82 -18.74 21.35
C SER A 163 15.22 -19.07 19.98
N LEU A 164 14.56 -18.07 19.39
CA LEU A 164 14.11 -18.06 18.02
C LEU A 164 14.50 -16.73 17.38
N ILE A 165 15.26 -16.81 16.28
CA ILE A 165 15.53 -15.67 15.40
C ILE A 165 14.39 -15.58 14.40
N ASN A 166 13.47 -14.65 14.62
CA ASN A 166 12.34 -14.42 13.72
C ASN A 166 12.76 -13.46 12.61
N THR A 167 13.13 -14.02 11.46
CA THR A 167 13.58 -13.26 10.28
C THR A 167 13.02 -13.87 9.00
N ALA A 168 12.80 -13.02 7.99
CA ALA A 168 12.45 -13.43 6.63
C ALA A 168 13.69 -13.63 5.74
N ILE A 169 14.90 -13.61 6.33
CA ILE A 169 16.15 -13.85 5.62
C ILE A 169 16.34 -15.36 5.46
N GLU A 170 16.23 -15.82 4.22
CA GLU A 170 16.52 -17.20 3.87
C GLU A 170 18.04 -17.49 3.96
N PRO A 171 18.46 -18.71 4.33
CA PRO A 171 19.86 -19.08 4.37
C PRO A 171 20.60 -18.79 3.07
N GLY A 172 21.64 -17.96 3.14
CA GLY A 172 22.48 -17.56 2.00
C GLY A 172 21.91 -16.42 1.14
N ALA A 173 20.77 -15.82 1.52
CA ALA A 173 20.18 -14.68 0.83
C ALA A 173 21.14 -13.49 0.73
N ASN A 174 20.99 -12.67 -0.31
CA ASN A 174 21.69 -11.39 -0.39
C ASN A 174 20.92 -10.35 0.43
N THR A 175 21.63 -9.60 1.24
CA THR A 175 21.10 -8.60 2.17
C THR A 175 21.89 -7.31 2.03
N GLY A 176 21.30 -6.19 2.45
CA GLY A 176 22.01 -4.93 2.63
C GLY A 176 22.89 -4.91 3.88
N THR A 177 23.65 -3.82 4.03
CA THR A 177 24.48 -3.49 5.19
C THR A 177 23.69 -2.95 6.39
N GLY A 178 22.38 -3.21 6.46
CA GLY A 178 21.45 -2.61 7.42
C GLY A 178 20.25 -3.52 7.63
N ILE A 179 20.18 -4.20 8.77
CA ILE A 179 19.23 -5.30 9.02
C ILE A 179 18.71 -5.20 10.46
N GLU A 180 17.48 -5.65 10.69
CA GLU A 180 16.92 -5.87 12.03
C GLU A 180 16.57 -7.35 12.22
N PHE A 181 16.97 -7.91 13.36
CA PHE A 181 16.58 -9.24 13.81
C PHE A 181 15.61 -9.13 14.99
N ALA A 182 14.48 -9.84 14.92
CA ALA A 182 13.58 -10.00 16.05
C ALA A 182 13.88 -11.31 16.78
N LEU A 183 14.07 -11.24 18.09
CA LEU A 183 14.44 -12.35 18.95
C LEU A 183 13.29 -12.71 19.88
N ARG A 184 13.07 -14.01 20.10
CA ARG A 184 12.05 -14.51 21.03
C ARG A 184 12.60 -15.67 21.85
N GLU A 185 12.16 -15.75 23.09
CA GLU A 185 12.35 -16.93 23.92
C GLU A 185 11.34 -18.02 23.54
N VAL A 186 11.80 -19.27 23.64
CA VAL A 186 10.99 -20.47 23.53
C VAL A 186 11.16 -21.24 24.83
N ILE A 187 10.07 -21.52 25.52
CA ILE A 187 10.09 -22.33 26.75
C ILE A 187 9.96 -23.79 26.36
N GLY A 188 10.86 -24.62 26.88
CA GLY A 188 10.90 -26.03 26.52
C GLY A 188 9.89 -26.90 27.27
N ASP A 189 10.16 -28.20 27.32
CA ASP A 189 9.22 -29.22 27.81
C ASP A 189 9.31 -29.46 29.34
N ILE A 190 10.15 -28.70 30.02
CA ILE A 190 10.30 -28.66 31.48
C ILE A 190 9.75 -27.32 31.97
N TYR A 191 8.69 -27.38 32.77
CA TYR A 191 8.02 -26.16 33.24
C TYR A 191 8.63 -25.66 34.54
N VAL A 192 9.26 -24.48 34.47
CA VAL A 192 9.82 -23.73 35.60
C VAL A 192 9.19 -22.36 35.61
N ASP A 193 8.58 -21.98 36.73
CA ASP A 193 7.92 -20.69 36.84
C ASP A 193 8.92 -19.53 36.78
N GLY A 194 8.56 -18.44 36.08
CA GLY A 194 9.43 -17.28 35.92
C GLY A 194 10.60 -17.43 34.95
N LEU A 195 10.64 -18.52 34.16
CA LEU A 195 11.65 -18.72 33.12
C LEU A 195 11.32 -17.87 31.88
N TYR A 196 11.66 -16.58 31.93
CA TYR A 196 11.53 -15.63 30.82
C TYR A 196 12.89 -15.10 30.41
N ALA A 197 13.02 -14.60 29.17
CA ALA A 197 14.22 -13.90 28.75
C ALA A 197 14.52 -12.72 29.67
N ASP A 198 15.74 -12.67 30.17
CA ASP A 198 16.36 -11.45 30.69
C ASP A 198 16.91 -10.63 29.52
N HIS A 199 17.72 -11.27 28.69
CA HIS A 199 18.30 -10.70 27.47
C HIS A 199 18.74 -11.79 26.50
N PHE A 200 19.21 -11.37 25.34
CA PHE A 200 19.82 -12.24 24.34
C PHE A 200 21.28 -11.85 24.17
N MET A 201 22.12 -12.85 24.02
CA MET A 201 23.49 -12.68 23.59
C MET A 201 23.55 -12.92 22.09
N PHE A 202 24.34 -12.12 21.37
CA PHE A 202 24.48 -12.28 19.92
C PHE A 202 25.90 -11.94 19.44
N ARG A 203 26.29 -12.48 18.30
CA ARG A 203 27.56 -12.15 17.62
C ARG A 203 27.46 -12.30 16.11
N LEU A 204 28.44 -11.72 15.42
CA LEU A 204 28.61 -11.86 13.97
C LEU A 204 29.86 -12.70 13.66
N ASN A 205 29.70 -13.82 12.98
CA ASN A 205 30.80 -14.63 12.48
C ASN A 205 30.94 -14.47 10.96
N ILE A 206 32.12 -14.78 10.41
CA ILE A 206 32.35 -14.87 8.97
C ILE A 206 32.56 -16.32 8.58
N LEU A 207 31.81 -16.78 7.58
CA LEU A 207 31.91 -18.11 7.01
C LEU A 207 32.57 -18.06 5.62
N ASN A 208 33.25 -19.14 5.23
CA ASN A 208 33.72 -19.36 3.87
C ASN A 208 32.61 -19.93 2.96
N LYS A 209 32.95 -20.24 1.70
CA LYS A 209 32.01 -20.82 0.72
C LYS A 209 31.43 -22.18 1.11
N ASP A 210 32.17 -22.91 1.94
CA ASP A 210 31.85 -24.26 2.40
C ASP A 210 31.09 -24.21 3.76
N LEU A 211 30.69 -23.00 4.18
CA LEU A 211 29.97 -22.69 5.42
C LEU A 211 30.76 -23.01 6.70
N GLU A 212 32.09 -23.02 6.61
CA GLU A 212 32.96 -23.14 7.77
C GLU A 212 33.27 -21.75 8.34
N VAL A 213 33.22 -21.61 9.66
CA VAL A 213 33.56 -20.36 10.35
C VAL A 213 35.05 -20.11 10.21
N ILE A 214 35.40 -18.98 9.59
CA ILE A 214 36.79 -18.52 9.39
C ILE A 214 37.13 -17.32 10.26
N SER A 215 36.14 -16.67 10.87
CA SER A 215 36.32 -15.64 11.89
C SER A 215 35.14 -15.66 12.85
N GLU A 216 35.42 -15.75 14.15
CA GLU A 216 34.39 -15.65 15.20
C GLU A 216 34.28 -14.21 15.71
N GLY A 217 33.06 -13.76 15.94
CA GLY A 217 32.77 -12.47 16.58
C GLY A 217 32.81 -12.55 18.11
N VAL A 218 32.80 -11.38 18.74
CA VAL A 218 32.63 -11.23 20.19
C VAL A 218 31.13 -11.28 20.52
N TRP A 219 30.78 -11.80 21.70
CA TRP A 219 29.41 -11.81 22.20
C TRP A 219 29.01 -10.42 22.74
N HIS A 220 27.87 -9.92 22.25
CA HIS A 220 27.23 -8.68 22.67
C HIS A 220 25.91 -8.99 23.38
N SER A 221 25.51 -8.15 24.34
CA SER A 221 24.25 -8.29 25.07
C SER A 221 23.18 -7.37 24.48
N SER A 222 21.95 -7.88 24.35
CA SER A 222 20.82 -7.06 23.93
C SER A 222 20.29 -6.11 25.01
N LEU A 223 20.84 -6.14 26.24
CA LEU A 223 20.50 -5.18 27.31
C LEU A 223 20.82 -3.73 26.94
N GLU A 224 21.81 -3.53 26.07
CA GLU A 224 22.24 -2.20 25.61
C GLU A 224 21.36 -1.66 24.47
N MET A 225 20.42 -2.48 23.97
CA MET A 225 19.51 -2.12 22.90
C MET A 225 18.25 -1.45 23.46
N ALA A 226 17.61 -0.58 22.66
CA ALA A 226 16.35 0.06 23.05
C ALA A 226 15.20 -0.95 23.29
N ASP A 227 15.27 -2.10 22.62
CA ASP A 227 14.38 -3.25 22.81
C ASP A 227 15.23 -4.51 22.88
N LEU A 228 15.24 -5.20 24.03
CA LEU A 228 16.04 -6.42 24.24
C LEU A 228 15.72 -7.54 23.24
N ARG A 229 14.56 -7.49 22.58
CA ARG A 229 14.10 -8.45 21.56
C ARG A 229 14.38 -8.00 20.14
N LYS A 230 15.08 -6.88 19.92
CA LYS A 230 15.43 -6.40 18.58
C LYS A 230 16.89 -6.01 18.50
N VAL A 231 17.59 -6.60 17.53
CA VAL A 231 18.99 -6.26 17.23
C VAL A 231 19.03 -5.60 15.86
N ARG A 232 19.34 -4.30 15.84
CA ARG A 232 19.56 -3.52 14.61
C ARG A 232 21.04 -3.43 14.35
N LEU A 233 21.46 -3.81 13.16
CA LEU A 233 22.86 -3.80 12.75
C LEU A 233 23.02 -2.97 11.49
N ASN A 234 24.04 -2.11 11.47
CA ASN A 234 24.49 -1.43 10.26
C ASN A 234 26.00 -1.15 10.31
N ALA A 235 26.53 -0.39 9.34
CA ALA A 235 27.96 -0.05 9.31
C ALA A 235 28.46 0.78 10.52
N THR A 236 27.54 1.37 11.30
CA THR A 236 27.84 2.25 12.46
C THR A 236 27.49 1.64 13.82
N THR A 237 26.90 0.44 13.86
CA THR A 237 26.60 -0.27 15.10
C THR A 237 27.83 -1.02 15.63
N ASP A 238 27.76 -1.47 16.88
CA ASP A 238 28.72 -2.42 17.45
C ASP A 238 27.98 -3.72 17.84
N PRO A 239 28.22 -4.85 17.14
CA PRO A 239 29.16 -5.03 16.03
C PRO A 239 28.67 -4.36 14.74
N ALA A 240 29.61 -3.98 13.88
CA ALA A 240 29.30 -3.37 12.58
C ALA A 240 28.96 -4.44 11.54
N LEU A 241 27.98 -4.15 10.67
CA LEU A 241 27.63 -5.01 9.55
C LEU A 241 28.28 -4.50 8.26
N SER A 242 29.35 -5.16 7.82
CA SER A 242 30.11 -4.82 6.62
C SER A 242 29.88 -5.79 5.47
N GLU A 243 30.13 -5.33 4.24
CA GLU A 243 30.07 -6.18 3.05
C GLU A 243 30.99 -7.41 3.15
N ASN A 244 30.49 -8.55 2.68
CA ASN A 244 31.30 -9.75 2.61
C ASN A 244 32.29 -9.70 1.44
N ALA A 245 33.50 -10.24 1.64
CA ALA A 245 34.39 -10.51 0.52
C ALA A 245 33.78 -11.57 -0.41
N HIS A 246 34.37 -11.71 -1.60
CA HIS A 246 33.95 -12.74 -2.54
C HIS A 246 33.99 -14.13 -1.87
N ASN A 247 32.92 -14.91 -2.04
CA ASN A 247 32.77 -16.26 -1.47
C ASN A 247 32.74 -16.33 0.08
N GLN A 248 32.34 -15.25 0.75
CA GLN A 248 32.08 -15.23 2.20
C GLN A 248 30.61 -14.98 2.52
N TYR A 249 30.23 -15.35 3.74
CA TYR A 249 28.92 -15.07 4.33
C TYR A 249 29.10 -14.52 5.74
N THR A 250 28.13 -13.73 6.19
CA THR A 250 27.96 -13.35 7.58
C THR A 250 27.02 -14.33 8.26
N GLN A 251 27.34 -14.76 9.47
CA GLN A 251 26.44 -15.49 10.36
C GLN A 251 26.00 -14.57 11.49
N PHE A 252 24.70 -14.40 11.68
CA PHE A 252 24.16 -13.88 12.93
C PHE A 252 23.86 -15.06 13.84
N GLU A 253 24.51 -15.11 15.00
CA GLU A 253 24.36 -16.17 15.99
C GLU A 253 23.83 -15.56 17.30
N SER A 254 22.86 -16.21 17.94
CA SER A 254 22.25 -15.72 19.17
C SER A 254 21.84 -16.85 20.11
N TYR A 255 21.92 -16.59 21.42
CA TYR A 255 21.32 -17.44 22.45
C TYR A 255 20.61 -16.58 23.51
N VAL A 256 19.67 -17.18 24.25
CA VAL A 256 18.93 -16.48 25.31
C VAL A 256 19.51 -16.74 26.70
N VAL A 257 19.48 -15.71 27.55
CA VAL A 257 19.73 -15.80 28.98
C VAL A 257 18.44 -15.51 29.72
N SER A 258 18.01 -16.45 30.56
CA SER A 258 16.80 -16.28 31.38
C SER A 258 17.05 -15.36 32.57
N ARG A 259 15.98 -14.79 33.14
CA ARG A 259 16.02 -14.02 34.41
C ARG A 259 16.57 -14.79 35.60
N GLN A 260 16.59 -16.12 35.49
CA GLN A 260 17.13 -17.02 36.51
C GLN A 260 18.61 -17.37 36.28
N GLY A 261 19.25 -16.85 35.23
CA GLY A 261 20.67 -17.09 34.91
C GLY A 261 20.95 -18.39 34.16
N ILE A 262 19.91 -19.10 33.72
CA ILE A 262 20.03 -20.26 32.82
C ILE A 262 20.25 -19.76 31.40
N GLU A 263 21.21 -20.36 30.72
CA GLU A 263 21.59 -20.06 29.34
C GLU A 263 21.12 -21.17 28.39
N GLU A 264 20.71 -20.81 27.18
CA GLU A 264 20.55 -21.78 26.09
C GLU A 264 21.89 -22.44 25.75
N ALA A 265 21.91 -23.77 25.57
CA ALA A 265 23.15 -24.51 25.35
C ALA A 265 23.65 -24.38 23.90
N THR A 266 22.73 -24.41 22.95
CA THR A 266 23.03 -24.36 21.52
C THR A 266 22.49 -23.06 20.90
N PRO A 267 23.36 -22.09 20.57
CA PRO A 267 22.93 -20.87 19.91
C PRO A 267 22.23 -21.14 18.58
N GLN A 268 21.19 -20.35 18.30
CA GLN A 268 20.55 -20.31 16.99
C GLN A 268 21.36 -19.44 16.04
N SER A 269 21.30 -19.74 14.74
CA SER A 269 21.96 -18.89 13.75
C SER A 269 21.24 -18.83 12.41
N VAL A 270 21.49 -17.74 11.71
CA VAL A 270 21.12 -17.52 10.31
C VAL A 270 22.34 -16.97 9.58
N TYR A 271 22.57 -17.40 8.34
CA TYR A 271 23.67 -16.89 7.53
C TYR A 271 23.17 -16.27 6.23
N PHE A 272 23.88 -15.24 5.77
CA PHE A 272 23.48 -14.42 4.62
C PHE A 272 24.69 -13.74 4.00
N ARG A 273 24.53 -13.16 2.81
CA ARG A 273 25.55 -12.37 2.12
C ARG A 273 25.23 -10.90 2.23
N VAL A 274 26.09 -10.14 2.87
CA VAL A 274 26.01 -8.68 2.94
C VAL A 274 26.60 -8.09 1.67
N ARG A 275 25.79 -7.33 0.94
CA ARG A 275 26.16 -6.60 -0.28
C ARG A 275 25.85 -5.12 -0.10
N GLY A 276 26.70 -4.26 -0.65
CA GLY A 276 26.44 -2.83 -0.70
C GLY A 276 25.65 -2.40 -1.93
N ASN A 277 25.53 -1.08 -2.07
CA ASN A 277 24.92 -0.38 -3.21
C ASN A 277 23.42 -0.60 -3.42
N PHE A 278 22.72 -1.22 -2.48
CA PHE A 278 21.26 -1.20 -2.48
C PHE A 278 20.73 0.15 -2.05
N LYS A 279 19.63 0.59 -2.67
CA LYS A 279 18.93 1.82 -2.28
C LYS A 279 17.42 1.60 -2.28
N PRO A 280 16.68 2.15 -1.31
CA PRO A 280 15.23 2.15 -1.36
C PRO A 280 14.74 3.00 -2.53
N LYS A 281 13.47 2.80 -2.92
CA LYS A 281 12.78 3.67 -3.87
C LYS A 281 11.53 4.27 -3.21
N ALA A 282 11.53 5.59 -3.03
CA ALA A 282 10.35 6.32 -2.56
C ALA A 282 9.24 6.33 -3.61
N LEU A 283 7.99 6.39 -3.16
CA LEU A 283 6.79 6.48 -3.98
C LEU A 283 5.85 7.55 -3.41
N ILE A 284 5.19 8.30 -4.30
CA ILE A 284 4.00 9.08 -3.97
C ILE A 284 2.82 8.30 -4.56
N TYR A 285 1.84 7.95 -3.74
CA TYR A 285 0.70 7.17 -4.19
C TYR A 285 -0.36 8.09 -4.78
N THR A 286 -0.26 8.35 -6.09
CA THR A 286 -1.21 9.21 -6.80
C THR A 286 -2.64 8.67 -6.77
N GLN A 287 -2.85 7.37 -6.57
CA GLN A 287 -4.19 6.80 -6.38
C GLN A 287 -4.87 7.28 -5.10
N ALA A 288 -4.11 7.79 -4.13
CA ALA A 288 -4.61 8.37 -2.89
C ALA A 288 -4.48 9.90 -2.85
N LEU A 289 -4.12 10.52 -3.98
CA LEU A 289 -4.07 11.98 -4.15
C LEU A 289 -5.51 12.49 -4.36
N ALA A 290 -6.15 12.80 -3.25
CA ALA A 290 -7.56 13.15 -3.21
C ALA A 290 -7.76 14.51 -2.56
N ALA A 291 -8.79 15.23 -2.99
CA ALA A 291 -9.19 16.46 -2.34
C ALA A 291 -10.69 16.51 -2.07
N LEU A 292 -11.06 17.39 -1.14
CA LEU A 292 -12.43 17.72 -0.79
C LEU A 292 -12.51 19.21 -0.44
N GLY A 293 -13.37 19.95 -1.13
CA GLY A 293 -13.66 21.36 -0.88
C GLY A 293 -14.90 21.83 -1.64
N GLU A 294 -15.27 23.10 -1.50
CA GLU A 294 -16.47 23.68 -2.13
C GLU A 294 -16.48 23.54 -3.66
N HIS A 295 -15.30 23.56 -4.29
CA HIS A 295 -15.15 23.45 -5.75
C HIS A 295 -14.44 22.16 -6.20
N HIS A 296 -14.34 21.17 -5.31
CA HIS A 296 -13.67 19.90 -5.58
C HIS A 296 -14.35 18.75 -4.83
N TYR A 297 -15.33 18.12 -5.46
CA TYR A 297 -16.10 17.02 -4.88
C TYR A 297 -16.64 16.08 -5.95
N SER A 298 -16.99 14.86 -5.55
CA SER A 298 -17.76 13.94 -6.39
C SER A 298 -19.22 13.88 -5.94
N VAL A 299 -20.13 13.90 -6.92
CA VAL A 299 -21.56 13.59 -6.74
C VAL A 299 -21.92 12.20 -7.23
N ASN A 300 -20.98 11.49 -7.83
CA ASN A 300 -21.16 10.12 -8.26
C ASN A 300 -21.00 9.17 -7.06
N PRO A 301 -22.07 8.51 -6.57
CA PRO A 301 -21.98 7.56 -5.46
C PRO A 301 -21.12 6.32 -5.78
N LEU A 302 -20.83 6.08 -7.07
CA LEU A 302 -19.95 5.00 -7.52
C LEU A 302 -18.48 5.42 -7.60
N GLU A 303 -18.17 6.72 -7.58
CA GLU A 303 -16.80 7.20 -7.47
C GLU A 303 -16.33 7.02 -6.02
N GLN A 304 -16.03 5.77 -5.68
CA GLN A 304 -15.36 5.45 -4.45
C GLN A 304 -13.86 5.45 -4.74
N LEU A 305 -13.15 6.41 -4.16
CA LEU A 305 -11.71 6.29 -3.95
C LEU A 305 -11.46 5.05 -3.08
N TYR A 306 -11.33 3.90 -3.75
CA TYR A 306 -11.01 2.58 -3.21
C TYR A 306 -11.50 2.36 -1.76
N TYR A 307 -12.83 2.24 -1.58
CA TYR A 307 -13.50 1.82 -0.33
C TYR A 307 -13.17 2.61 0.96
N LYS A 308 -12.44 3.74 0.91
CA LYS A 308 -12.01 4.48 2.10
C LYS A 308 -12.34 5.97 2.01
N GLU A 309 -12.96 6.49 3.07
CA GLU A 309 -13.09 7.93 3.30
C GLU A 309 -11.72 8.50 3.72
N LEU A 310 -10.89 8.90 2.75
CA LEU A 310 -9.56 9.49 3.00
C LEU A 310 -9.66 10.83 3.75
N ILE A 311 -10.65 11.64 3.42
CA ILE A 311 -11.02 12.87 4.14
C ILE A 311 -12.47 12.68 4.62
N PRO A 312 -12.75 12.83 5.93
CA PRO A 312 -14.12 12.72 6.45
C PRO A 312 -15.02 13.82 5.85
N PRO A 313 -16.20 13.48 5.29
CA PRO A 313 -17.10 14.46 4.70
C PRO A 313 -17.77 15.32 5.79
N ALA A 314 -18.04 16.58 5.45
CA ALA A 314 -18.88 17.46 6.28
C ALA A 314 -20.32 17.61 5.73
N ALA A 315 -20.60 17.09 4.52
CA ALA A 315 -21.85 17.27 3.75
C ALA A 315 -22.13 16.06 2.82
N LEU A 316 -23.02 16.20 1.83
CA LEU A 316 -23.30 15.20 0.77
C LEU A 316 -22.17 15.03 -0.27
N HIS A 317 -21.06 15.75 -0.11
CA HIS A 317 -19.93 15.71 -1.02
C HIS A 317 -18.96 14.58 -0.65
N ASN A 318 -18.52 13.83 -1.66
CA ASN A 318 -17.53 12.77 -1.50
C ASN A 318 -16.14 13.24 -1.97
N ASN A 319 -15.12 12.57 -1.43
CA ASN A 319 -13.74 12.73 -1.88
C ASN A 319 -13.63 12.36 -3.36
N ARG A 320 -12.72 13.03 -4.07
CA ARG A 320 -12.39 12.69 -5.45
C ARG A 320 -10.90 12.82 -5.70
N SER A 321 -10.41 12.13 -6.72
CA SER A 321 -9.06 12.41 -7.24
C SER A 321 -8.99 13.83 -7.79
N LEU A 322 -7.79 14.41 -7.81
CA LEU A 322 -7.53 15.63 -8.56
C LEU A 322 -7.71 15.37 -10.06
N TRP A 323 -7.82 16.41 -10.87
CA TRP A 323 -7.80 16.25 -12.33
C TRP A 323 -6.37 16.09 -12.81
N GLU A 324 -6.11 15.11 -13.67
CA GLU A 324 -4.79 14.88 -14.25
C GLU A 324 -4.64 15.69 -15.55
N THR A 325 -3.49 16.34 -15.70
CA THR A 325 -3.10 17.11 -16.90
C THR A 325 -1.64 16.82 -17.24
N ASP A 326 -1.18 17.26 -18.40
CA ASP A 326 0.24 17.20 -18.77
C ASP A 326 1.16 17.95 -17.81
N ALA A 327 0.63 18.94 -17.07
CA ALA A 327 1.35 19.73 -16.08
C ALA A 327 1.33 19.14 -14.66
N GLY A 328 0.70 17.98 -14.47
CA GLY A 328 0.49 17.34 -13.18
C GLY A 328 -0.99 17.34 -12.76
N TRP A 329 -1.23 17.38 -11.46
CA TRP A 329 -2.59 17.32 -10.91
C TRP A 329 -3.12 18.72 -10.66
N GLU A 330 -4.41 18.94 -10.86
CA GLU A 330 -5.02 20.25 -10.60
C GLU A 330 -6.36 20.15 -9.85
N ALA A 331 -6.70 21.27 -9.20
CA ALA A 331 -7.98 21.50 -8.55
C ALA A 331 -8.30 23.00 -8.52
N ILE A 332 -9.57 23.34 -8.35
CA ILE A 332 -9.98 24.71 -8.05
C ILE A 332 -9.79 24.93 -6.54
N ASN A 333 -9.03 25.95 -6.17
CA ASN A 333 -8.78 26.27 -4.79
C ASN A 333 -10.01 26.85 -4.11
N SER A 334 -10.13 26.60 -2.82
CA SER A 334 -11.19 27.15 -1.95
C SER A 334 -10.68 27.20 -0.51
N PRO A 335 -11.16 28.13 0.34
CA PRO A 335 -10.69 28.24 1.72
C PRO A 335 -10.88 26.98 2.56
N ASP A 336 -11.84 26.12 2.21
CA ASP A 336 -12.14 24.85 2.87
C ASP A 336 -11.46 23.64 2.23
N LEU A 337 -10.69 23.82 1.15
CA LEU A 337 -10.03 22.74 0.43
C LEU A 337 -9.08 21.97 1.36
N LYS A 338 -9.33 20.66 1.43
CA LYS A 338 -8.47 19.67 2.07
C LYS A 338 -7.85 18.80 1.01
N LEU A 339 -6.52 18.64 1.05
CA LEU A 339 -5.77 17.80 0.12
C LEU A 339 -5.11 16.65 0.89
N HIS A 340 -5.48 15.42 0.58
CA HIS A 340 -4.85 14.22 1.12
C HIS A 340 -3.64 13.83 0.28
N LEU A 341 -2.49 13.70 0.94
CA LEU A 341 -1.25 13.17 0.37
C LEU A 341 -0.90 11.87 1.10
N GLN A 342 -0.43 10.87 0.33
CA GLN A 342 0.14 9.65 0.87
C GLN A 342 1.40 9.26 0.11
N TRP A 343 2.41 8.83 0.85
CA TRP A 343 3.69 8.39 0.31
C TRP A 343 4.12 7.07 0.95
N GLY A 344 5.14 6.46 0.38
CA GLY A 344 5.69 5.20 0.84
C GLY A 344 6.92 4.81 0.06
N TYR A 345 7.13 3.50 -0.09
CA TYR A 345 8.27 2.95 -0.79
C TYR A 345 7.93 1.69 -1.56
N LEU A 346 8.78 1.35 -2.54
CA LEU A 346 8.64 0.15 -3.35
C LEU A 346 8.75 -1.11 -2.48
N GLY A 347 7.68 -1.91 -2.48
CA GLY A 347 7.57 -3.12 -1.66
C GLY A 347 6.78 -2.96 -0.36
N GLN A 348 6.35 -1.74 -0.04
CA GLN A 348 5.51 -1.50 1.12
C GLN A 348 4.15 -2.20 0.99
N TYR A 349 3.47 -2.00 -0.14
CA TYR A 349 2.19 -2.62 -0.46
C TYR A 349 2.31 -3.51 -1.70
N GLY A 350 1.46 -4.53 -1.80
CA GLY A 350 1.42 -5.40 -2.97
C GLY A 350 0.54 -6.63 -2.83
N SER A 351 0.78 -7.61 -3.69
CA SER A 351 0.11 -8.91 -3.66
C SER A 351 1.10 -10.05 -3.84
N THR A 352 0.86 -11.17 -3.15
CA THR A 352 1.53 -12.46 -3.39
C THR A 352 0.70 -13.39 -4.28
N ASN A 353 -0.54 -12.99 -4.62
CA ASN A 353 -1.39 -13.69 -5.56
C ASN A 353 -1.28 -12.98 -6.93
N PRO A 354 -0.69 -13.62 -7.94
CA PRO A 354 -0.62 -13.03 -9.26
C PRO A 354 -2.00 -13.00 -9.93
N PRO A 355 -2.27 -12.00 -10.79
CA PRO A 355 -3.55 -11.90 -11.50
C PRO A 355 -3.79 -13.03 -12.52
N TRP A 356 -2.76 -13.82 -12.84
CA TRP A 356 -2.77 -14.85 -13.89
C TRP A 356 -2.01 -16.09 -13.41
N SER A 357 -2.45 -17.28 -13.81
CA SER A 357 -1.77 -18.53 -13.44
C SER A 357 -0.38 -18.61 -14.09
N GLY A 358 0.66 -18.84 -13.26
CA GLY A 358 2.04 -19.07 -13.72
C GLY A 358 3.05 -17.97 -13.39
N MET A 359 2.62 -16.84 -12.80
CA MET A 359 3.56 -15.96 -12.10
C MET A 359 3.76 -16.48 -10.67
N GLU A 360 4.99 -16.45 -10.16
CA GLU A 360 5.29 -16.60 -8.74
C GLU A 360 6.04 -15.34 -8.29
N GLY A 361 5.74 -14.86 -7.09
CA GLY A 361 6.45 -13.75 -6.48
C GLY A 361 5.57 -12.59 -6.02
N PHE A 362 6.23 -11.63 -5.38
CA PHE A 362 5.60 -10.41 -4.89
C PHE A 362 5.44 -9.40 -6.03
N ILE A 363 4.23 -8.87 -6.20
CA ILE A 363 3.92 -7.79 -7.15
C ILE A 363 3.72 -6.51 -6.35
N PRO A 364 4.58 -5.49 -6.53
CA PRO A 364 4.39 -4.19 -5.88
C PRO A 364 3.05 -3.56 -6.27
N GLY A 365 2.40 -2.95 -5.28
CA GLY A 365 1.06 -2.37 -5.40
C GLY A 365 0.94 -0.99 -4.76
N GLY A 366 -0.30 -0.54 -4.60
CA GLY A 366 -0.68 0.77 -4.07
C GLY A 366 -1.15 0.73 -2.61
N PRO A 367 -1.50 1.88 -2.02
CA PRO A 367 -1.81 2.01 -0.59
C PRO A 367 -3.14 1.35 -0.17
N PHE A 368 -3.92 0.89 -1.14
CA PHE A 368 -5.16 0.15 -0.94
C PHE A 368 -4.96 -1.38 -0.95
N ASP A 369 -3.76 -1.84 -1.31
CA ASP A 369 -3.39 -3.25 -1.26
C ASP A 369 -2.90 -3.66 0.15
N LYS A 370 -2.60 -4.94 0.33
CA LYS A 370 -2.05 -5.45 1.59
C LYS A 370 -0.64 -4.91 1.81
N GLU A 371 -0.35 -4.49 3.04
CA GLU A 371 0.99 -4.07 3.45
C GLU A 371 1.88 -5.29 3.73
N PHE A 372 3.07 -5.33 3.11
CA PHE A 372 4.10 -6.35 3.27
C PHE A 372 5.41 -5.81 3.84
N ASN A 373 5.67 -4.50 3.72
CA ASN A 373 6.86 -3.83 4.24
C ASN A 373 8.20 -4.39 3.74
N LEU A 374 8.27 -4.86 2.50
CA LEU A 374 9.51 -5.32 1.88
C LEU A 374 10.34 -4.13 1.39
N CYS A 375 11.64 -4.09 1.70
CA CYS A 375 12.52 -3.06 1.18
C CYS A 375 13.15 -3.53 -0.14
N LEU A 376 12.56 -3.12 -1.25
CA LEU A 376 13.02 -3.51 -2.59
C LEU A 376 14.04 -2.51 -3.12
N ASP A 377 15.09 -3.01 -3.77
CA ASP A 377 16.10 -2.18 -4.39
C ASP A 377 15.53 -1.41 -5.59
N ALA A 378 15.93 -0.14 -5.72
CA ALA A 378 15.43 0.76 -6.76
C ALA A 378 15.72 0.28 -8.18
N VAL A 379 16.81 -0.48 -8.40
CA VAL A 379 17.27 -0.93 -9.71
C VAL A 379 16.84 -2.37 -9.97
N THR A 380 17.18 -3.29 -9.08
CA THR A 380 16.93 -4.73 -9.28
C THR A 380 15.52 -5.16 -8.90
N LYS A 381 14.80 -4.34 -8.13
CA LYS A 381 13.46 -4.64 -7.56
C LYS A 381 13.43 -5.88 -6.66
N THR A 382 14.60 -6.32 -6.18
CA THR A 382 14.72 -7.46 -5.27
C THR A 382 14.73 -7.00 -3.82
N ASN A 383 14.13 -7.77 -2.92
CA ASN A 383 14.23 -7.53 -1.49
C ASN A 383 15.68 -7.74 -1.03
N TYR A 384 16.23 -6.76 -0.32
CA TYR A 384 17.56 -6.86 0.30
C TYR A 384 17.48 -6.86 1.83
N HIS A 385 16.29 -7.14 2.38
CA HIS A 385 16.02 -7.42 3.79
C HIS A 385 16.36 -6.29 4.78
N SER A 386 16.56 -5.07 4.26
CA SER A 386 16.57 -3.84 5.06
C SER A 386 15.15 -3.40 5.41
N GLN A 387 15.02 -2.30 6.14
CA GLN A 387 13.74 -1.63 6.43
C GLN A 387 13.86 -0.14 6.16
N VAL A 388 12.78 0.49 5.67
CA VAL A 388 12.70 1.95 5.55
C VAL A 388 12.43 2.55 6.92
N ALA A 389 13.43 3.24 7.47
CA ALA A 389 13.40 3.82 8.80
C ALA A 389 12.85 5.24 8.84
N HIS A 390 13.02 6.01 7.77
CA HIS A 390 12.56 7.40 7.71
C HIS A 390 12.08 7.79 6.31
N PHE A 391 11.27 8.84 6.26
CA PHE A 391 11.01 9.64 5.06
C PHE A 391 11.57 11.03 5.24
N ASP A 392 12.15 11.57 4.17
CA ASP A 392 12.63 12.95 4.14
C ASP A 392 11.70 13.73 3.20
N LEU A 393 11.00 14.74 3.74
CA LEU A 393 9.88 15.41 3.10
C LEU A 393 10.17 16.89 2.79
N ARG A 394 9.67 17.37 1.65
CA ARG A 394 9.67 18.78 1.24
C ARG A 394 8.35 19.19 0.60
N LEU A 395 8.01 20.47 0.75
CA LEU A 395 6.89 21.12 0.08
C LEU A 395 7.38 22.50 -0.40
N ASP A 396 7.10 22.84 -1.65
CA ASP A 396 7.34 24.17 -2.24
C ASP A 396 8.78 24.68 -2.07
N GLY A 397 9.74 23.79 -2.30
CA GLY A 397 11.15 24.15 -2.24
C GLY A 397 11.73 24.30 -0.82
N VAL A 398 10.95 24.05 0.24
CA VAL A 398 11.40 24.11 1.64
C VAL A 398 11.17 22.77 2.36
N PRO A 399 11.83 22.52 3.51
CA PRO A 399 11.48 21.37 4.36
C PRO A 399 9.99 21.35 4.67
N PHE A 400 9.37 20.16 4.63
CA PHE A 400 7.95 20.01 4.91
C PHE A 400 7.61 20.52 6.33
N PRO A 401 6.41 21.08 6.58
CA PRO A 401 6.03 21.52 7.91
C PRO A 401 5.98 20.36 8.91
N ALA A 402 6.51 20.58 10.13
CA ALA A 402 6.38 19.60 11.20
C ALA A 402 4.92 19.56 11.70
N LEU A 403 4.23 18.45 11.44
CA LEU A 403 2.85 18.24 11.86
C LEU A 403 2.77 17.53 13.22
N PRO A 404 1.69 17.70 14.02
CA PRO A 404 1.57 17.10 15.35
C PRO A 404 1.71 15.57 15.40
N GLN A 405 1.31 14.88 14.32
CA GLN A 405 1.42 13.42 14.22
C GLN A 405 2.86 12.94 13.94
N PHE A 406 3.77 13.84 13.55
CA PHE A 406 5.16 13.49 13.31
C PHE A 406 5.97 13.56 14.61
N ILE A 407 6.42 12.40 15.09
CA ILE A 407 7.17 12.25 16.33
C ILE A 407 8.67 12.18 16.01
N GLN A 408 9.52 12.85 16.80
CA GLN A 408 10.99 12.83 16.67
C GLN A 408 11.50 13.26 15.29
N THR A 409 10.95 14.35 14.76
CA THR A 409 11.42 14.93 13.49
C THR A 409 12.75 15.64 13.63
N ALA A 410 13.49 15.72 12.52
CA ALA A 410 14.74 16.48 12.43
C ALA A 410 14.87 17.15 11.07
N GLN A 411 15.60 18.26 10.98
CA GLN A 411 16.02 18.80 9.68
C GLN A 411 17.37 18.19 9.29
N ILE A 412 17.47 17.77 8.04
CA ILE A 412 18.67 17.14 7.48
C ILE A 412 18.98 17.73 6.10
N THR A 413 20.21 17.52 5.61
CA THR A 413 20.62 18.00 4.29
C THR A 413 21.25 16.87 3.49
N HIS A 414 20.72 16.63 2.29
CA HIS A 414 21.27 15.74 1.26
C HIS A 414 20.70 16.14 -0.10
N HIS A 415 21.26 15.63 -1.19
CA HIS A 415 20.87 16.01 -2.56
C HIS A 415 20.87 17.53 -2.82
N GLY A 416 21.72 18.28 -2.09
CA GLY A 416 21.78 19.74 -2.15
C GLY A 416 20.55 20.49 -1.58
N LYS A 417 19.61 19.78 -0.94
CA LYS A 417 18.37 20.31 -0.39
C LYS A 417 18.26 20.02 1.12
N THR A 418 17.47 20.82 1.83
CA THR A 418 17.14 20.57 3.25
C THR A 418 15.75 19.94 3.35
N TRP A 419 15.61 18.92 4.19
CA TRP A 419 14.41 18.10 4.30
C TRP A 419 13.95 17.98 5.74
N LEU A 420 12.64 17.76 5.94
CA LEU A 420 12.11 17.29 7.21
C LEU A 420 12.20 15.76 7.25
N ARG A 421 13.07 15.20 8.09
CA ARG A 421 13.13 13.78 8.38
C ARG A 421 12.01 13.39 9.35
N VAL A 422 11.19 12.42 8.94
CA VAL A 422 10.08 11.85 9.70
C VAL A 422 10.33 10.34 9.88
N PRO A 423 10.44 9.84 11.11
CA PRO A 423 10.53 8.40 11.37
C PRO A 423 9.32 7.62 10.87
N ASN A 424 9.55 6.46 10.27
CA ASN A 424 8.50 5.56 9.75
C ASN A 424 8.00 4.59 10.83
N PHE A 425 7.41 5.12 11.91
CA PHE A 425 6.91 4.28 13.02
C PHE A 425 5.44 3.88 12.88
N TYR A 426 4.61 4.79 12.36
CA TYR A 426 3.16 4.62 12.31
C TYR A 426 2.63 4.92 10.92
N GLU A 427 1.41 4.46 10.62
CA GLU A 427 0.72 4.76 9.36
C GLU A 427 0.56 6.27 9.13
N ASP A 428 0.29 7.03 10.19
CA ASP A 428 0.14 8.49 10.12
C ASP A 428 1.46 9.23 9.82
N SER A 429 2.61 8.56 9.86
CA SER A 429 3.89 9.11 9.41
C SER A 429 4.05 9.09 7.88
N ARG A 430 3.05 8.57 7.16
CA ARG A 430 3.09 8.33 5.70
C ARG A 430 1.95 8.99 4.93
N ARG A 431 1.16 9.80 5.62
CA ARG A 431 0.04 10.55 5.04
C ARG A 431 -0.15 11.88 5.76
N CYS A 432 -0.77 12.81 5.07
CA CYS A 432 -1.24 14.04 5.69
C CYS A 432 -2.45 14.61 4.93
N ILE A 433 -3.22 15.44 5.63
CA ILE A 433 -4.22 16.30 5.01
C ILE A 433 -3.70 17.73 5.11
N LEU A 434 -3.37 18.32 3.96
CA LEU A 434 -2.99 19.72 3.84
C LEU A 434 -4.24 20.59 3.76
N THR A 435 -4.17 21.77 4.38
CA THR A 435 -5.22 22.79 4.39
C THR A 435 -4.59 24.17 4.27
N GLY A 436 -5.35 25.14 3.75
CA GLY A 436 -4.89 26.53 3.65
C GLY A 436 -3.73 26.72 2.67
N LEU A 437 -3.65 25.89 1.62
CA LEU A 437 -2.72 26.09 0.52
C LEU A 437 -3.14 27.31 -0.31
N ALA A 438 -2.15 28.06 -0.80
CA ALA A 438 -2.38 29.24 -1.64
C ALA A 438 -2.76 28.84 -3.07
N ASP A 439 -3.17 29.81 -3.87
CA ASP A 439 -3.30 29.58 -5.31
C ASP A 439 -1.90 29.45 -5.94
N GLY A 440 -1.77 28.53 -6.90
CA GLY A 440 -0.55 28.34 -7.69
C GLY A 440 -0.04 26.91 -7.73
N GLU A 441 1.21 26.77 -8.15
CA GLU A 441 1.92 25.49 -8.24
C GLU A 441 2.47 25.10 -6.87
N HIS A 442 2.16 23.87 -6.45
CA HIS A 442 2.71 23.24 -5.26
C HIS A 442 3.48 21.97 -5.64
N VAL A 443 4.68 21.81 -5.08
CA VAL A 443 5.55 20.66 -5.36
C VAL A 443 5.85 19.92 -4.07
N PHE A 444 5.28 18.71 -3.94
CA PHE A 444 5.59 17.80 -2.84
C PHE A 444 6.71 16.84 -3.28
N GLU A 445 7.76 16.74 -2.47
CA GLU A 445 8.89 15.83 -2.71
C GLU A 445 9.11 14.90 -1.51
N VAL A 446 9.47 13.64 -1.80
CA VAL A 446 9.81 12.64 -0.77
C VAL A 446 11.02 11.80 -1.15
N CYS A 447 11.87 11.52 -0.17
CA CYS A 447 12.87 10.45 -0.21
C CYS A 447 12.57 9.40 0.87
N ALA A 448 12.98 8.17 0.62
CA ALA A 448 12.96 7.08 1.61
C ALA A 448 14.39 6.83 2.09
N VAL A 449 14.54 6.54 3.39
CA VAL A 449 15.82 6.26 4.03
C VAL A 449 15.73 4.94 4.77
N ASP A 450 16.63 4.02 4.45
CA ASP A 450 16.63 2.69 5.04
C ASP A 450 17.57 2.58 6.26
N LEU A 451 17.65 1.38 6.86
CA LEU A 451 18.52 1.11 8.02
C LEU A 451 20.03 1.23 7.72
N GLN A 452 20.42 1.21 6.44
CA GLN A 452 21.80 1.47 5.99
C GLN A 452 22.12 2.97 5.93
N SER A 453 21.13 3.83 6.22
CA SER A 453 21.18 5.27 5.92
C SER A 453 21.29 5.57 4.42
N ALA A 454 20.95 4.62 3.54
CA ALA A 454 20.88 4.86 2.11
C ALA A 454 19.63 5.67 1.79
N VAL A 455 19.80 6.77 1.08
CA VAL A 455 18.73 7.69 0.67
C VAL A 455 18.34 7.38 -0.78
N SER A 456 17.04 7.26 -1.05
CA SER A 456 16.52 7.13 -2.42
C SER A 456 16.76 8.40 -3.23
N ASP A 457 16.62 8.29 -4.55
CA ASP A 457 16.38 9.48 -5.38
C ASP A 457 15.05 10.14 -4.96
N PRO A 458 14.93 11.47 -5.02
CA PRO A 458 13.68 12.16 -4.72
C PRO A 458 12.62 11.86 -5.77
N VAL A 459 11.39 11.63 -5.32
CA VAL A 459 10.20 11.60 -6.18
C VAL A 459 9.34 12.81 -5.85
N SER A 460 8.72 13.40 -6.87
CA SER A 460 7.89 14.59 -6.73
C SER A 460 6.54 14.43 -7.40
N VAL A 461 5.55 15.15 -6.88
CA VAL A 461 4.26 15.39 -7.56
C VAL A 461 4.00 16.89 -7.59
N THR A 462 3.50 17.37 -8.73
CA THR A 462 3.07 18.76 -8.92
C THR A 462 1.55 18.83 -8.78
N ILE A 463 1.09 19.76 -7.97
CA ILE A 463 -0.32 20.05 -7.70
C ILE A 463 -0.56 21.53 -8.01
N ASN A 464 -1.44 21.81 -8.96
CA ASN A 464 -1.81 23.16 -9.38
C ASN A 464 -3.17 23.52 -8.77
N LEU A 465 -3.17 24.46 -7.84
CA LEU A 465 -4.39 24.99 -7.24
C LEU A 465 -4.78 26.28 -7.95
N ALA A 466 -5.72 26.17 -8.89
CA ALA A 466 -6.18 27.32 -9.66
C ALA A 466 -7.10 28.21 -8.79
N PRO A 467 -6.96 29.54 -8.84
CA PRO A 467 -7.93 30.41 -8.18
C PRO A 467 -9.32 30.19 -8.76
N PHE A 468 -10.36 30.33 -7.92
CA PHE A 468 -11.73 30.31 -8.39
C PHE A 468 -12.02 31.54 -9.27
N VAL A 469 -12.59 31.29 -10.45
CA VAL A 469 -12.97 32.34 -11.40
C VAL A 469 -14.47 32.61 -11.27
N HIS A 470 -14.79 33.77 -10.67
CA HIS A 470 -16.17 34.23 -10.58
C HIS A 470 -16.74 34.44 -11.97
N ARG A 471 -18.04 34.16 -12.14
CA ARG A 471 -18.72 34.30 -13.42
C ARG A 471 -18.52 35.66 -14.10
N THR A 472 -18.44 36.75 -13.33
CA THR A 472 -18.23 38.12 -13.84
C THR A 472 -16.85 38.34 -14.49
N GLN A 473 -15.90 37.42 -14.29
CA GLN A 473 -14.55 37.47 -14.85
C GLN A 473 -14.39 36.52 -16.06
N ARG A 474 -15.41 35.70 -16.33
CA ARG A 474 -15.42 34.73 -17.44
C ARG A 474 -15.72 35.43 -18.75
N HIS A 475 -15.17 34.89 -19.84
CA HIS A 475 -15.39 35.39 -21.18
C HIS A 475 -15.18 34.27 -22.19
N GLY A 476 -15.84 34.37 -23.35
CA GLY A 476 -15.76 33.37 -24.40
C GLY A 476 -16.63 32.14 -24.14
N LEU A 477 -16.54 31.20 -25.08
CA LEU A 477 -17.24 29.92 -25.09
C LEU A 477 -16.22 28.79 -25.21
N LEU A 478 -16.42 27.69 -24.49
CA LEU A 478 -15.58 26.49 -24.63
C LEU A 478 -16.33 25.45 -25.45
N ILE A 479 -15.77 25.04 -26.58
CA ILE A 479 -16.22 23.91 -27.38
C ILE A 479 -15.53 22.66 -26.83
N VAL A 480 -16.34 21.70 -26.38
CA VAL A 480 -15.88 20.37 -25.98
C VAL A 480 -16.32 19.41 -27.08
N ASP A 481 -15.33 18.97 -27.86
CA ASP A 481 -15.56 17.95 -28.87
C ASP A 481 -15.49 16.56 -28.23
N ASP A 482 -16.63 15.91 -28.12
CA ASP A 482 -16.80 14.54 -27.64
C ASP A 482 -17.19 13.60 -28.79
N THR A 483 -16.79 13.97 -30.01
CA THR A 483 -17.15 13.27 -31.24
C THR A 483 -16.07 12.29 -31.62
N ARG A 484 -16.43 11.01 -31.75
CA ARG A 484 -15.51 10.05 -32.37
C ARG A 484 -15.44 10.27 -33.87
N HIS A 485 -14.24 10.61 -34.34
CA HIS A 485 -13.94 10.76 -35.77
C HIS A 485 -14.55 9.65 -36.64
N SER A 486 -15.24 10.06 -37.69
CA SER A 486 -15.69 9.15 -38.75
C SER A 486 -15.84 9.89 -40.07
N ALA A 487 -15.03 9.52 -41.07
CA ALA A 487 -15.06 10.11 -42.41
C ALA A 487 -16.44 10.16 -43.09
N SER A 488 -17.41 9.35 -42.69
CA SER A 488 -18.78 9.33 -43.26
C SER A 488 -19.89 9.70 -42.27
N MET A 489 -19.61 9.79 -40.97
CA MET A 489 -20.62 10.02 -39.93
C MET A 489 -20.33 11.22 -39.05
N ALA A 490 -19.08 11.64 -38.94
CA ALA A 490 -18.66 12.86 -38.26
C ALA A 490 -17.23 13.18 -38.70
N PRO A 491 -17.02 13.73 -39.91
CA PRO A 491 -15.68 14.03 -40.40
C PRO A 491 -15.12 15.21 -39.60
N GLU A 492 -13.99 15.01 -38.92
CA GLU A 492 -13.40 15.99 -37.98
C GLU A 492 -13.39 17.41 -38.51
N SER A 493 -12.72 17.62 -39.65
CA SER A 493 -12.55 18.94 -40.26
C SER A 493 -13.87 19.63 -40.62
N TYR A 494 -14.93 18.86 -40.85
CA TYR A 494 -16.26 19.42 -41.10
C TYR A 494 -16.95 19.80 -39.79
N VAL A 495 -16.90 18.94 -38.78
CA VAL A 495 -17.54 19.16 -37.47
C VAL A 495 -16.87 20.34 -36.74
N ASP A 496 -15.54 20.38 -36.69
CA ASP A 496 -14.79 21.51 -36.12
C ASP A 496 -15.17 22.82 -36.81
N GLY A 497 -15.06 22.83 -38.14
CA GLY A 497 -15.36 24.01 -38.95
C GLY A 497 -16.82 24.44 -38.86
N PHE A 498 -17.74 23.51 -38.60
CA PHE A 498 -19.14 23.82 -38.36
C PHE A 498 -19.29 24.64 -37.07
N TYR A 499 -18.80 24.15 -35.93
CA TYR A 499 -18.94 24.86 -34.64
C TYR A 499 -18.20 26.20 -34.63
N ASP A 500 -17.04 26.29 -35.27
CA ASP A 500 -16.33 27.56 -35.49
C ASP A 500 -17.16 28.59 -36.26
N SER A 501 -18.02 28.12 -37.18
CA SER A 501 -18.82 28.99 -38.04
C SER A 501 -20.15 29.44 -37.43
N VAL A 502 -20.79 28.60 -36.62
CA VAL A 502 -22.14 28.85 -36.10
C VAL A 502 -22.16 29.46 -34.70
N LEU A 503 -21.05 29.43 -33.96
CA LEU A 503 -20.99 30.00 -32.62
C LEU A 503 -20.63 31.49 -32.63
N PRO A 504 -21.40 32.35 -31.95
CA PRO A 504 -21.16 33.78 -31.94
C PRO A 504 -19.89 34.14 -31.16
N THR A 505 -19.08 35.03 -31.74
CA THR A 505 -17.82 35.51 -31.13
C THR A 505 -18.00 36.77 -30.26
N ASP A 506 -19.22 37.33 -30.21
CA ASP A 506 -19.55 38.51 -29.40
C ASP A 506 -19.40 38.27 -27.88
N TRP A 507 -19.41 37.00 -27.47
CA TRP A 507 -19.22 36.60 -26.07
C TRP A 507 -17.73 36.46 -25.68
N GLY A 508 -16.81 36.55 -26.64
CA GLY A 508 -15.36 36.39 -26.45
C GLY A 508 -14.77 35.27 -27.32
N PRO A 509 -13.51 34.86 -27.06
CA PRO A 509 -12.84 33.83 -27.85
C PRO A 509 -13.52 32.46 -27.72
N LEU A 510 -13.43 31.67 -28.78
CA LEU A 510 -13.78 30.25 -28.77
C LEU A 510 -12.56 29.45 -28.32
N GLY A 511 -12.71 28.73 -27.21
CA GLY A 511 -11.76 27.73 -26.75
C GLY A 511 -12.16 26.35 -27.26
N HIS A 512 -11.20 25.45 -27.43
CA HIS A 512 -11.44 24.08 -27.88
C HIS A 512 -10.76 23.10 -26.93
N VAL A 513 -11.44 21.98 -26.67
CA VAL A 513 -10.87 20.81 -26.03
C VAL A 513 -11.48 19.56 -26.65
N ASP A 514 -10.63 18.60 -26.97
CA ASP A 514 -11.04 17.29 -27.49
C ASP A 514 -11.13 16.30 -26.34
N ALA A 515 -12.33 15.78 -26.09
CA ALA A 515 -12.65 14.78 -25.07
C ALA A 515 -12.57 13.33 -25.63
N GLN A 516 -12.48 13.15 -26.95
CA GLN A 516 -12.28 11.87 -27.64
C GLN A 516 -11.14 11.90 -28.66
N PRO A 517 -9.88 12.08 -28.21
CA PRO A 517 -8.75 12.12 -29.13
C PRO A 517 -8.64 10.84 -29.95
N GLU A 518 -8.33 10.98 -31.25
CA GLU A 518 -8.17 9.85 -32.20
C GLU A 518 -7.23 8.75 -31.66
N ILE A 519 -6.23 9.15 -30.88
CA ILE A 519 -5.27 8.28 -30.20
C ILE A 519 -5.29 8.63 -28.71
N GLY A 520 -5.96 7.81 -27.91
CA GLY A 520 -6.01 8.02 -26.46
C GLY A 520 -7.18 7.31 -25.79
N SER A 521 -7.30 7.52 -24.47
CA SER A 521 -8.52 7.21 -23.73
C SER A 521 -9.41 8.45 -23.67
N ALA A 522 -10.70 8.26 -23.46
CA ALA A 522 -11.62 9.35 -23.16
C ALA A 522 -11.07 10.24 -22.03
N LEU A 523 -11.10 11.56 -22.22
CA LEU A 523 -10.56 12.52 -21.28
C LEU A 523 -11.65 13.11 -20.39
N THR A 524 -11.32 13.30 -19.12
CA THR A 524 -12.13 14.13 -18.23
C THR A 524 -11.73 15.58 -18.45
N VAL A 525 -12.68 16.42 -18.85
CA VAL A 525 -12.43 17.85 -19.04
C VAL A 525 -12.47 18.52 -17.66
N SER A 526 -11.34 19.08 -17.24
CA SER A 526 -11.22 19.69 -15.92
C SER A 526 -12.10 20.95 -15.78
N PRO A 527 -12.79 21.16 -14.64
CA PRO A 527 -13.53 22.39 -14.40
C PRO A 527 -12.58 23.58 -14.18
N VAL A 528 -11.29 23.36 -13.92
CA VAL A 528 -10.27 24.43 -13.91
C VAL A 528 -10.19 25.12 -15.27
N LEU A 529 -10.34 24.36 -16.38
CA LEU A 529 -10.46 24.92 -17.72
C LEU A 529 -11.83 25.57 -17.91
N MET A 530 -12.92 24.85 -17.61
CA MET A 530 -14.29 25.30 -17.87
C MET A 530 -14.63 26.62 -17.19
N GLN A 531 -14.17 26.84 -15.94
CA GLN A 531 -14.49 28.04 -15.17
C GLN A 531 -14.01 29.35 -15.81
N ASN A 532 -13.18 29.31 -16.86
CA ASN A 532 -12.75 30.51 -17.58
C ASN A 532 -13.81 31.03 -18.57
N TYR A 533 -14.78 30.20 -18.95
CA TYR A 533 -15.72 30.47 -20.03
C TYR A 533 -17.14 30.75 -19.53
N LEU A 534 -17.92 31.51 -20.30
CA LEU A 534 -19.31 31.83 -19.96
C LEU A 534 -20.25 30.65 -20.20
N ALA A 535 -20.01 29.90 -21.27
CA ALA A 535 -20.73 28.68 -21.59
C ALA A 535 -19.79 27.59 -22.11
N VAL A 536 -20.19 26.34 -21.91
CA VAL A 536 -19.57 25.14 -22.48
C VAL A 536 -20.52 24.54 -23.50
N ILE A 537 -20.05 24.31 -24.71
CA ILE A 537 -20.78 23.72 -25.83
C ILE A 537 -20.21 22.32 -25.99
N TRP A 538 -20.92 21.34 -25.43
CA TRP A 538 -20.53 19.94 -25.44
C TRP A 538 -21.22 19.22 -26.59
N HIS A 539 -20.47 18.76 -27.58
CA HIS A 539 -21.05 18.07 -28.72
C HIS A 539 -20.49 16.66 -28.94
N SER A 540 -21.36 15.76 -29.40
CA SER A 540 -20.99 14.42 -29.87
C SER A 540 -21.77 14.16 -31.14
N ASP A 541 -21.16 14.50 -32.27
CA ASP A 541 -21.89 14.57 -33.53
C ASP A 541 -21.94 13.26 -34.29
N ASN A 542 -21.18 12.26 -33.87
CA ASN A 542 -21.30 10.88 -34.32
C ASN A 542 -22.44 10.19 -33.56
N PRO A 543 -23.65 10.01 -34.15
CA PRO A 543 -24.81 9.54 -33.41
C PRO A 543 -24.73 8.07 -33.01
N THR A 544 -23.68 7.37 -33.45
CA THR A 544 -23.41 5.96 -33.16
C THR A 544 -22.23 5.75 -32.20
N SER A 545 -21.51 6.82 -31.80
CA SER A 545 -20.49 6.77 -30.76
C SER A 545 -21.07 7.05 -29.38
N ASN A 546 -20.50 6.44 -28.34
CA ASN A 546 -20.82 6.81 -26.97
C ASN A 546 -20.29 8.22 -26.68
N ILE A 547 -21.04 8.97 -25.89
CA ILE A 547 -20.67 10.28 -25.35
C ILE A 547 -20.07 10.09 -23.94
N ASN A 548 -19.05 10.88 -23.59
CA ASN A 548 -18.31 10.81 -22.34
C ASN A 548 -18.91 11.65 -21.20
N LEU A 549 -20.19 12.00 -21.27
CA LEU A 549 -20.90 12.64 -20.15
C LEU A 549 -20.80 11.85 -18.83
N PRO A 550 -20.88 10.50 -18.79
CA PRO A 550 -20.79 9.74 -17.54
C PRO A 550 -19.52 9.99 -16.72
N ILE A 551 -18.37 10.14 -17.37
CA ILE A 551 -17.09 10.42 -16.69
C ILE A 551 -16.88 11.91 -16.39
N ASN A 552 -17.74 12.79 -16.91
CA ASN A 552 -17.65 14.25 -16.78
C ASN A 552 -18.77 14.86 -15.91
N VAL A 553 -19.53 14.04 -15.19
CA VAL A 553 -20.59 14.50 -14.27
C VAL A 553 -20.08 15.52 -13.27
N ASP A 554 -19.00 15.19 -12.56
CA ASP A 554 -18.53 16.07 -11.49
C ASP A 554 -17.95 17.41 -12.00
N PRO A 555 -17.09 17.46 -13.04
CA PRO A 555 -16.70 18.74 -13.64
C PRO A 555 -17.88 19.61 -14.05
N LEU A 556 -18.89 19.02 -14.71
CA LEU A 556 -20.08 19.74 -15.16
C LEU A 556 -20.90 20.26 -13.97
N GLU A 557 -21.09 19.43 -12.94
CA GLU A 557 -21.79 19.80 -11.71
C GLU A 557 -21.12 20.99 -11.02
N ILE A 558 -19.79 20.95 -10.86
CA ILE A 558 -19.00 22.03 -10.25
C ILE A 558 -19.13 23.31 -11.08
N TYR A 559 -19.00 23.21 -12.40
CA TYR A 559 -19.09 24.35 -13.30
C TYR A 559 -20.50 24.99 -13.31
N LEU A 560 -21.55 24.17 -13.32
CA LEU A 560 -22.95 24.61 -13.26
C LEU A 560 -23.29 25.26 -11.91
N ASN A 561 -22.83 24.69 -10.78
CA ASN A 561 -22.98 25.32 -9.46
C ASN A 561 -22.24 26.65 -9.35
N ALA A 562 -21.11 26.79 -10.04
CA ALA A 562 -20.39 28.05 -10.15
C ALA A 562 -21.05 29.06 -11.13
N GLY A 563 -22.27 28.77 -11.61
CA GLY A 563 -23.08 29.64 -12.46
C GLY A 563 -22.77 29.54 -13.96
N GLY A 564 -22.01 28.53 -14.39
CA GLY A 564 -21.77 28.24 -15.80
C GLY A 564 -23.04 27.85 -16.57
N ALA A 565 -23.03 28.03 -17.88
CA ALA A 565 -24.07 27.53 -18.77
C ALA A 565 -23.55 26.41 -19.67
N VAL A 566 -24.39 25.43 -20.00
CA VAL A 566 -23.99 24.30 -20.84
C VAL A 566 -25.00 24.11 -21.98
N ILE A 567 -24.50 23.94 -23.20
CA ILE A 567 -25.29 23.45 -24.33
C ILE A 567 -24.77 22.05 -24.65
N ILE A 568 -25.67 21.06 -24.73
CA ILE A 568 -25.35 19.70 -25.16
C ILE A 568 -25.97 19.46 -26.53
N SER A 569 -25.16 18.98 -27.48
CA SER A 569 -25.60 18.56 -28.83
C SER A 569 -25.20 17.11 -29.07
N ALA A 570 -26.17 16.22 -29.24
CA ALA A 570 -25.89 14.83 -29.54
C ALA A 570 -27.07 14.14 -30.22
N GLY A 571 -26.84 13.01 -30.88
CA GLY A 571 -27.89 12.22 -31.53
C GLY A 571 -28.54 11.16 -30.61
N ALA A 572 -28.91 10.02 -31.19
CA ALA A 572 -29.59 8.92 -30.48
C ALA A 572 -28.82 8.37 -29.27
N ASN A 573 -27.49 8.43 -29.25
CA ASN A 573 -26.70 7.93 -28.12
C ASN A 573 -26.76 8.81 -26.86
N LEU A 574 -27.30 10.04 -26.96
CA LEU A 574 -27.61 10.84 -25.78
C LEU A 574 -28.60 10.12 -24.86
N TYR A 575 -29.60 9.44 -25.43
CA TYR A 575 -30.51 8.58 -24.66
C TYR A 575 -29.76 7.52 -23.85
N ASN A 576 -28.78 6.84 -24.44
CA ASN A 576 -28.01 5.80 -23.75
C ASN A 576 -27.17 6.38 -22.61
N ALA A 577 -26.55 7.54 -22.81
CA ALA A 577 -25.78 8.20 -21.76
C ALA A 577 -26.64 8.69 -20.61
N LEU A 578 -27.79 9.32 -20.91
CA LEU A 578 -28.75 9.76 -19.88
C LEU A 578 -29.37 8.56 -19.13
N PHE A 579 -29.61 7.45 -19.83
CA PHE A 579 -30.04 6.20 -19.21
C PHE A 579 -29.01 5.70 -18.19
N SER A 580 -27.73 5.61 -18.58
CA SER A 580 -26.65 5.20 -17.68
C SER A 580 -26.47 6.17 -16.51
N LEU A 581 -26.50 7.48 -16.77
CA LEU A 581 -26.40 8.51 -15.73
C LEU A 581 -27.56 8.46 -14.74
N ARG A 582 -28.77 8.15 -15.18
CA ARG A 582 -29.93 7.95 -14.30
C ARG A 582 -29.71 6.75 -13.36
N LEU A 583 -28.96 5.77 -13.86
CA LEU A 583 -28.32 4.62 -13.18
C LEU A 583 -27.48 5.02 -11.97
N GLU A 584 -26.48 5.81 -12.31
CA GLU A 584 -25.27 6.00 -11.51
C GLU A 584 -25.30 7.30 -10.69
N ALA A 585 -25.84 8.37 -11.26
CA ALA A 585 -25.88 9.73 -10.70
C ALA A 585 -27.29 10.35 -10.83
N HIS A 586 -28.32 9.66 -10.29
CA HIS A 586 -29.72 10.11 -10.39
C HIS A 586 -29.93 11.57 -9.99
N GLY A 587 -29.35 12.01 -8.86
CA GLY A 587 -29.53 13.39 -8.37
C GLY A 587 -29.10 14.42 -9.41
N PHE A 588 -27.94 14.21 -10.04
CA PHE A 588 -27.46 15.07 -11.11
C PHE A 588 -28.41 15.11 -12.32
N VAL A 589 -28.93 13.96 -12.76
CA VAL A 589 -29.85 13.90 -13.91
C VAL A 589 -31.18 14.60 -13.60
N SER A 590 -31.76 14.38 -12.43
CA SER A 590 -32.99 15.04 -12.01
C SER A 590 -32.78 16.56 -11.88
N GLU A 591 -31.72 17.00 -11.19
CA GLU A 591 -31.49 18.43 -10.90
C GLU A 591 -30.99 19.24 -12.10
N ARG A 592 -30.20 18.64 -13.00
CA ARG A 592 -29.57 19.34 -14.13
C ARG A 592 -30.30 19.17 -15.44
N PHE A 593 -30.85 17.99 -15.70
CA PHE A 593 -31.59 17.71 -16.94
C PHE A 593 -33.11 17.78 -16.74
N GLY A 594 -33.63 17.76 -15.50
CA GLY A 594 -35.07 17.74 -15.25
C GLY A 594 -35.74 16.42 -15.65
N ILE A 595 -34.97 15.33 -15.75
CA ILE A 595 -35.45 14.00 -16.15
C ILE A 595 -35.72 13.18 -14.89
N GLU A 596 -36.99 13.02 -14.55
CA GLU A 596 -37.43 12.21 -13.42
C GLU A 596 -37.59 10.73 -13.83
N SER A 597 -38.10 10.49 -15.03
CA SER A 597 -38.40 9.15 -15.55
C SER A 597 -37.76 8.91 -16.91
N LEU A 598 -37.33 7.66 -17.14
CA LEU A 598 -36.83 7.22 -18.45
C LEU A 598 -37.93 7.17 -19.53
N SER A 599 -39.20 7.29 -19.14
CA SER A 599 -40.31 7.50 -20.09
C SER A 599 -40.27 8.86 -20.77
N ASP A 600 -39.54 9.82 -20.19
CA ASP A 600 -39.58 11.23 -20.60
C ASP A 600 -38.65 11.50 -21.79
N LEU A 601 -37.96 10.47 -22.28
CA LEU A 601 -37.06 10.52 -23.42
C LEU A 601 -36.99 9.17 -24.15
N GLY A 602 -36.48 9.20 -25.37
CA GLY A 602 -36.18 7.98 -26.12
C GLY A 602 -35.38 8.25 -27.39
N ALA A 603 -34.89 7.19 -28.02
CA ALA A 603 -34.30 7.28 -29.36
C ALA A 603 -35.35 6.99 -30.44
N VAL A 604 -35.34 7.75 -31.53
CA VAL A 604 -36.20 7.48 -32.71
C VAL A 604 -35.75 6.21 -33.43
N SER A 605 -34.44 6.01 -33.54
CA SER A 605 -33.78 4.85 -34.12
C SER A 605 -32.38 4.71 -33.55
N ASN A 606 -31.87 3.48 -33.52
CA ASN A 606 -30.47 3.17 -33.22
C ASN A 606 -29.70 2.74 -34.48
N THR A 607 -30.30 2.91 -35.67
CA THR A 607 -29.68 2.57 -36.96
C THR A 607 -29.91 3.66 -38.00
N TRP A 608 -29.03 3.72 -38.99
CA TRP A 608 -29.09 4.67 -40.11
C TRP A 608 -30.23 4.44 -41.11
N TYR A 609 -30.96 3.33 -41.01
CA TYR A 609 -31.91 2.90 -42.04
C TYR A 609 -33.36 2.75 -41.56
N SER A 610 -33.60 2.73 -40.24
CA SER A 610 -34.95 2.72 -39.67
C SER A 610 -35.38 4.10 -39.19
N ASN A 611 -36.69 4.36 -39.25
CA ASN A 611 -37.36 5.54 -38.70
C ASN A 611 -36.66 6.88 -39.02
N VAL A 612 -36.23 7.05 -40.27
CA VAL A 612 -35.54 8.25 -40.79
C VAL A 612 -36.52 9.41 -41.03
N PHE A 613 -37.22 9.81 -39.96
CA PHE A 613 -38.39 10.68 -40.01
C PHE A 613 -38.10 12.14 -39.66
N PHE A 614 -36.98 12.44 -39.00
CA PHE A 614 -36.61 13.81 -38.66
C PHE A 614 -36.17 14.56 -39.92
N VAL A 615 -36.69 15.77 -40.11
CA VAL A 615 -36.31 16.66 -41.22
C VAL A 615 -36.02 18.10 -40.80
N ARG A 616 -36.42 18.51 -39.59
CA ARG A 616 -36.12 19.83 -39.03
C ARG A 616 -36.42 19.90 -37.54
N THR A 617 -35.87 20.89 -36.86
CA THR A 617 -36.35 21.31 -35.55
C THR A 617 -37.35 22.45 -35.71
N GLU A 618 -38.43 22.46 -34.94
CA GLU A 618 -39.45 23.51 -34.99
C GLU A 618 -39.41 24.33 -33.70
N ALA A 619 -38.91 25.57 -33.76
CA ALA A 619 -38.72 26.41 -32.60
C ALA A 619 -40.04 26.98 -32.08
N LYS A 620 -40.15 27.10 -30.75
CA LYS A 620 -41.27 27.78 -30.11
C LYS A 620 -41.36 29.22 -30.60
N ASP A 621 -42.59 29.69 -30.86
CA ASP A 621 -42.88 31.03 -31.34
C ASP A 621 -42.12 31.41 -32.64
N ASN A 622 -41.72 30.40 -33.44
CA ASN A 622 -41.01 30.55 -34.71
C ASN A 622 -39.66 31.30 -34.58
N GLN A 623 -39.01 31.16 -33.43
CA GLN A 623 -37.70 31.75 -33.13
C GLN A 623 -36.55 30.91 -33.71
N PHE A 624 -36.57 30.71 -35.03
CA PHE A 624 -35.59 29.96 -35.84
C PHE A 624 -35.74 28.44 -35.79
N ASP A 625 -36.57 27.93 -36.70
CA ASP A 625 -36.55 26.52 -37.10
C ASP A 625 -35.19 26.20 -37.73
N MET A 626 -34.72 24.97 -37.57
CA MET A 626 -33.44 24.52 -38.15
C MET A 626 -33.68 23.31 -39.02
N ASP A 627 -33.49 23.46 -40.33
CA ASP A 627 -33.71 22.39 -41.28
C ASP A 627 -32.54 21.38 -41.28
N LEU A 628 -32.87 20.11 -41.51
CA LEU A 628 -31.87 19.07 -41.72
C LEU A 628 -31.18 19.30 -43.06
N MET A 629 -29.86 19.27 -43.08
CA MET A 629 -29.11 19.32 -44.33
C MET A 629 -29.36 18.05 -45.14
N ILE A 630 -30.05 18.17 -46.27
CA ILE A 630 -30.42 17.02 -47.13
C ILE A 630 -29.60 16.98 -48.42
N GLU A 631 -29.37 18.12 -49.08
CA GLU A 631 -28.74 18.15 -50.39
C GLU A 631 -27.22 17.96 -50.28
N ASP A 632 -26.57 18.76 -49.43
CA ASP A 632 -25.11 18.78 -49.25
C ASP A 632 -24.63 18.02 -48.01
N ALA A 633 -25.51 17.25 -47.38
CA ALA A 633 -25.20 16.52 -46.14
C ALA A 633 -23.95 15.66 -46.30
N PHE A 634 -22.95 15.81 -45.43
CA PHE A 634 -21.74 14.98 -45.48
C PHE A 634 -22.05 13.48 -45.35
N ASN A 635 -23.09 13.14 -44.59
CA ASN A 635 -23.53 11.76 -44.40
C ASN A 635 -24.37 11.27 -45.60
N PRO A 636 -23.95 10.23 -46.32
CA PRO A 636 -24.65 9.76 -47.52
C PRO A 636 -26.04 9.17 -47.22
N MET A 637 -26.27 8.65 -46.02
CA MET A 637 -27.56 8.09 -45.64
C MET A 637 -28.62 9.18 -45.46
N VAL A 638 -28.24 10.34 -44.95
CA VAL A 638 -29.14 11.50 -44.85
C VAL A 638 -29.60 11.92 -46.24
N ARG A 639 -28.68 12.05 -47.20
CA ARG A 639 -29.02 12.38 -48.60
C ARG A 639 -29.92 11.34 -49.25
N LEU A 640 -29.57 10.05 -49.11
CA LEU A 640 -30.31 8.94 -49.72
C LEU A 640 -31.72 8.77 -49.14
N ARG A 641 -31.87 9.03 -47.84
CA ARG A 641 -33.13 8.84 -47.11
C ARG A 641 -33.93 10.13 -46.97
N GLN A 642 -33.34 11.28 -47.24
CA GLN A 642 -33.90 12.61 -47.05
C GLN A 642 -34.43 12.83 -45.62
N GLY A 643 -33.71 12.32 -44.61
CA GLY A 643 -34.13 12.39 -43.21
C GLY A 643 -33.17 11.69 -42.27
N LEU A 644 -33.28 11.99 -40.98
CA LEU A 644 -32.44 11.41 -39.92
C LEU A 644 -33.29 10.57 -38.94
N GLY A 645 -32.76 9.43 -38.51
CA GLY A 645 -33.40 8.57 -37.51
C GLY A 645 -32.65 8.52 -36.18
N LEU A 646 -31.34 8.82 -36.18
CA LEU A 646 -30.50 8.75 -34.99
C LEU A 646 -30.64 10.04 -34.15
N VAL A 647 -31.87 10.26 -33.67
CA VAL A 647 -32.29 11.43 -32.89
C VAL A 647 -32.83 10.97 -31.54
N THR A 648 -32.46 11.68 -30.48
CA THR A 648 -33.09 11.58 -29.16
C THR A 648 -34.28 12.53 -29.10
N TRP A 649 -35.44 12.03 -28.68
CA TRP A 649 -36.65 12.81 -28.46
C TRP A 649 -36.94 12.92 -26.96
N PHE A 650 -37.65 13.98 -26.58
CA PHE A 650 -38.07 14.29 -25.22
C PHE A 650 -39.58 14.48 -25.16
N ASP A 651 -40.20 14.00 -24.07
CA ASP A 651 -41.63 14.10 -23.84
C ASP A 651 -42.01 15.53 -23.38
N PRO A 652 -43.13 16.11 -23.87
CA PRO A 652 -43.61 17.41 -23.40
C PRO A 652 -43.96 17.48 -21.91
N SER A 653 -44.16 16.34 -21.24
CA SER A 653 -44.42 16.27 -19.80
C SER A 653 -43.17 16.46 -18.94
N LEU A 654 -41.98 16.49 -19.55
CA LEU A 654 -40.73 16.82 -18.89
C LEU A 654 -40.86 18.20 -18.20
N ALA A 655 -40.38 18.32 -16.97
CA ALA A 655 -40.49 19.56 -16.18
C ALA A 655 -39.66 20.74 -16.73
N ALA A 656 -39.00 20.56 -17.88
CA ALA A 656 -38.15 21.55 -18.51
C ALA A 656 -38.88 22.32 -19.64
N GLY A 657 -38.36 23.49 -20.00
CA GLY A 657 -38.92 24.32 -21.06
C GLY A 657 -38.62 23.73 -22.44
N CYS A 658 -39.52 22.89 -22.96
CA CYS A 658 -39.44 22.42 -24.34
C CYS A 658 -39.41 23.62 -25.31
N TYR A 659 -38.41 23.63 -26.20
CA TYR A 659 -38.10 24.78 -27.06
C TYR A 659 -38.11 24.43 -28.54
N HIS A 660 -37.56 23.27 -28.92
CA HIS A 660 -37.58 22.78 -30.30
C HIS A 660 -38.39 21.49 -30.41
N ALA A 661 -39.49 21.52 -31.15
CA ALA A 661 -40.31 20.35 -31.48
C ALA A 661 -39.68 19.51 -32.60
N PHE A 662 -40.05 18.23 -32.67
CA PHE A 662 -39.60 17.31 -33.69
C PHE A 662 -40.36 17.55 -35.01
N GLY A 663 -39.68 18.07 -36.03
CA GLY A 663 -40.21 18.18 -37.39
C GLY A 663 -40.19 16.83 -38.09
N CYS A 664 -41.36 16.19 -38.17
CA CYS A 664 -41.53 14.87 -38.77
C CYS A 664 -41.88 14.97 -40.26
N LYS A 665 -41.33 14.06 -41.07
CA LYS A 665 -41.76 13.87 -42.46
C LYS A 665 -43.27 13.67 -42.56
N PRO A 666 -43.93 14.23 -43.57
CA PRO A 666 -45.34 13.96 -43.78
C PRO A 666 -45.57 12.50 -44.20
N VAL A 667 -46.77 11.98 -43.90
CA VAL A 667 -47.16 10.57 -44.15
C VAL A 667 -47.20 10.19 -45.64
N ASP A 668 -47.23 11.18 -46.53
CA ASP A 668 -47.22 11.02 -47.99
C ASP A 668 -45.85 11.33 -48.62
N HIS A 669 -44.80 11.54 -47.81
CA HIS A 669 -43.45 11.77 -48.31
C HIS A 669 -43.00 10.63 -49.24
N PRO A 670 -42.41 10.90 -50.41
CA PRO A 670 -42.11 9.86 -51.41
C PRO A 670 -41.02 8.86 -50.97
N ILE A 671 -40.18 9.24 -50.00
CA ILE A 671 -39.00 8.48 -49.56
C ILE A 671 -39.11 8.19 -48.06
N TYR A 672 -39.30 6.91 -47.72
CA TYR A 672 -39.43 6.38 -46.34
C TYR A 672 -40.39 7.20 -45.44
N PRO A 673 -41.67 7.38 -45.82
CA PRO A 673 -42.63 8.10 -44.99
C PRO A 673 -42.96 7.34 -43.70
N PRO A 674 -43.30 8.04 -42.61
CA PRO A 674 -43.87 7.42 -41.41
C PRO A 674 -45.31 6.95 -41.65
N THR A 675 -45.78 5.99 -40.84
CA THR A 675 -47.22 5.72 -40.72
C THR A 675 -47.92 6.87 -40.00
N GLN A 676 -49.26 6.95 -40.10
CA GLN A 676 -50.02 7.98 -39.37
C GLN A 676 -49.80 7.93 -37.84
N GLU A 677 -49.69 6.73 -37.26
CA GLU A 677 -49.41 6.57 -35.84
C GLU A 677 -48.01 7.07 -35.47
N GLN A 678 -47.00 6.74 -36.29
CA GLN A 678 -45.63 7.23 -36.10
C GLN A 678 -45.54 8.74 -36.25
N TYR A 679 -46.20 9.31 -37.27
CA TYR A 679 -46.27 10.76 -37.47
C TYR A 679 -46.87 11.46 -36.26
N ASN A 680 -48.03 10.98 -35.77
CA ASN A 680 -48.70 11.56 -34.61
C ASN A 680 -47.84 11.45 -33.35
N PHE A 681 -47.17 10.32 -33.15
CA PHE A 681 -46.28 10.12 -32.01
C PHE A 681 -45.10 11.08 -32.06
N TYR A 682 -44.29 11.06 -33.12
CA TYR A 682 -43.06 11.85 -33.17
C TYR A 682 -43.31 13.35 -33.27
N SER A 683 -44.33 13.80 -34.01
CA SER A 683 -44.68 15.23 -34.09
C SER A 683 -45.19 15.81 -32.76
N SER A 684 -45.52 14.96 -31.78
CA SER A 684 -45.87 15.39 -30.42
C SER A 684 -44.64 15.51 -29.49
N LYS A 685 -43.44 15.15 -29.95
CA LYS A 685 -42.21 15.14 -29.16
C LYS A 685 -41.33 16.35 -29.45
N HIS A 686 -40.35 16.56 -28.59
CA HIS A 686 -39.34 17.61 -28.73
C HIS A 686 -37.95 17.02 -28.96
N VAL A 687 -37.08 17.81 -29.56
CA VAL A 687 -35.67 17.50 -29.80
C VAL A 687 -34.73 18.54 -29.18
N GLY A 688 -35.29 19.62 -28.61
CA GLY A 688 -34.53 20.61 -27.87
C GLY A 688 -35.32 21.18 -26.70
N TYR A 689 -34.69 21.31 -25.54
CA TYR A 689 -35.29 21.91 -24.34
C TYR A 689 -34.26 22.59 -23.46
N GLN A 690 -34.75 23.47 -22.58
CA GLN A 690 -33.95 24.14 -21.55
C GLN A 690 -34.37 23.70 -20.15
N HIS A 691 -33.39 23.36 -19.31
CA HIS A 691 -33.57 23.19 -17.86
C HIS A 691 -32.52 24.01 -17.10
N GLY A 692 -32.94 25.00 -16.31
CA GLY A 692 -32.02 25.91 -15.65
C GLY A 692 -31.04 26.57 -16.64
N ARG A 693 -29.74 26.34 -16.43
CA ARG A 693 -28.64 26.85 -17.29
C ARG A 693 -28.14 25.83 -18.32
N MET A 694 -28.90 24.76 -18.53
CA MET A 694 -28.61 23.76 -19.55
C MET A 694 -29.59 23.87 -20.70
N PHE A 695 -29.06 23.76 -21.92
CA PHE A 695 -29.86 23.53 -23.12
C PHE A 695 -29.41 22.21 -23.76
N VAL A 696 -30.35 21.35 -24.08
CA VAL A 696 -30.06 20.00 -24.58
C VAL A 696 -30.72 19.80 -25.93
N PHE A 697 -29.91 19.49 -26.94
CA PHE A 697 -30.32 19.05 -28.26
C PHE A 697 -30.13 17.54 -28.38
N GLY A 698 -31.21 16.84 -28.71
CA GLY A 698 -31.22 15.42 -29.07
C GLY A 698 -30.92 15.18 -30.56
N VAL A 699 -30.48 16.21 -31.28
CA VAL A 699 -30.00 16.15 -32.65
C VAL A 699 -28.58 16.72 -32.68
N PRO A 700 -27.63 16.09 -33.41
CA PRO A 700 -26.34 16.70 -33.67
C PRO A 700 -26.49 17.96 -34.52
N LEU A 701 -25.97 19.09 -34.06
CA LEU A 701 -26.14 20.35 -34.75
C LEU A 701 -25.43 20.38 -36.12
N SER A 702 -24.29 19.71 -36.31
CA SER A 702 -23.59 19.67 -37.61
C SER A 702 -24.37 19.02 -38.74
N TYR A 703 -25.45 18.29 -38.43
CA TYR A 703 -26.36 17.71 -39.42
C TYR A 703 -27.43 18.69 -39.92
N LEU A 704 -27.59 19.83 -39.26
CA LEU A 704 -28.54 20.89 -39.62
C LEU A 704 -27.87 21.94 -40.50
N GLU A 705 -28.68 22.75 -41.19
CA GLU A 705 -28.17 23.84 -42.02
C GLU A 705 -27.49 24.93 -41.18
N PRO A 706 -26.20 25.25 -41.41
CA PRO A 706 -25.44 26.20 -40.58
C PRO A 706 -26.10 27.59 -40.47
N GLN A 707 -26.72 28.04 -41.56
CA GLN A 707 -27.43 29.33 -41.66
C GLN A 707 -28.67 29.43 -40.76
N ASP A 708 -29.23 28.28 -40.36
CA ASP A 708 -30.35 28.24 -39.41
C ASP A 708 -29.84 28.06 -37.98
N VAL A 709 -28.73 27.32 -37.80
CA VAL A 709 -28.16 27.03 -36.48
C VAL A 709 -27.54 28.26 -35.84
N GLU A 710 -26.79 29.07 -36.60
CA GLU A 710 -26.15 30.29 -36.10
C GLU A 710 -27.14 31.23 -35.35
N PRO A 711 -28.25 31.69 -35.96
CA PRO A 711 -29.20 32.56 -35.27
C PRO A 711 -29.93 31.86 -34.11
N ALA A 712 -30.17 30.55 -34.21
CA ALA A 712 -30.80 29.79 -33.11
C ALA A 712 -29.88 29.71 -31.88
N LEU A 713 -28.58 29.44 -32.08
CA LEU A 713 -27.60 29.40 -31.00
C LEU A 713 -27.39 30.77 -30.35
N ASP A 714 -27.40 31.86 -31.11
CA ASP A 714 -27.34 33.22 -30.53
C ASP A 714 -28.50 33.47 -29.56
N VAL A 715 -29.74 33.14 -29.97
CA VAL A 715 -30.92 33.26 -29.09
C VAL A 715 -30.78 32.40 -27.84
N ILE A 716 -30.37 31.14 -27.98
CA ILE A 716 -30.22 30.22 -26.85
C ILE A 716 -29.12 30.68 -25.89
N LEU A 717 -27.98 31.12 -26.41
CA LEU A 717 -26.90 31.68 -25.59
C LEU A 717 -27.37 32.94 -24.85
N GLN A 718 -28.10 33.84 -25.53
CA GLN A 718 -28.70 34.99 -24.87
C GLN A 718 -29.66 34.57 -23.75
N LEU A 719 -30.50 33.55 -23.96
CA LEU A 719 -31.41 33.03 -22.93
C LEU A 719 -30.63 32.47 -21.73
N LEU A 720 -29.59 31.66 -21.96
CA LEU A 720 -28.80 31.03 -20.89
C LEU A 720 -27.94 32.04 -20.11
N LEU A 721 -27.38 33.03 -20.81
CA LEU A 721 -26.41 33.97 -20.24
C LEU A 721 -27.09 35.22 -19.64
N ASN A 722 -28.19 35.71 -20.20
CA ASN A 722 -28.86 36.94 -19.75
C ASN A 722 -29.94 36.74 -18.67
N GLN A 723 -30.20 35.51 -18.19
CA GLN A 723 -31.22 35.24 -17.16
C GLN A 723 -31.07 36.10 -15.88
N ASP A 724 -29.89 36.64 -15.58
CA ASP A 724 -29.68 37.52 -14.43
C ASP A 724 -30.19 38.97 -14.63
N LYS A 725 -30.35 39.44 -15.88
CA LYS A 725 -30.96 40.76 -16.14
C LYS A 725 -32.45 40.78 -15.79
N LEU A 726 -33.12 39.63 -15.80
CA LEU A 726 -34.53 39.49 -15.45
C LEU A 726 -34.77 39.38 -13.94
N ALA A 727 -33.78 38.94 -13.15
CA ALA A 727 -33.88 38.87 -11.69
C ALA A 727 -33.50 40.18 -10.97
N GLY A 728 -32.78 41.10 -11.63
CA GLY A 728 -32.32 42.38 -11.06
C GLY A 728 -33.05 43.64 -11.53
N GLY A 729 -33.98 43.55 -12.48
CA GLY A 729 -34.65 44.71 -13.08
C GLY A 729 -36.16 44.70 -12.88
N ARG A 730 -36.65 45.49 -11.93
CA ARG A 730 -38.05 45.95 -11.97
C ARG A 730 -38.26 46.72 -13.28
N LEU A 731 -39.24 46.29 -14.07
CA LEU A 731 -40.06 47.21 -14.86
C LEU A 731 -41.17 47.79 -13.96
#